data_AF-A0A7I8W3T0-F1
#
_entry.id   AF-A0A7I8W3T0-F1
#
_cell.length_a   1.000
_cell.length_b   1.000
_cell.length_c   1.000
_cell.angle_alpha   90.00
_cell.angle_beta   90.00
_cell.angle_gamma   90.00
#
_symmetry.space_group_name_H-M   'P 1'
#
loop_
_entity.id
_entity.type
_entity.pdbx_description
1 polymer ?
#
loop_
_entity_poly.entity_id
_entity_poly.type
_entity_poly.pdbx_seq_one_letter_code
_entity_poly.pdbx_strand_id
1 'polypeptide(L)'
;MELLLEVSLADQCKAVDLSLSLRREGFLYVLDKVFIKLKAIKEILDVKERDLDKANKIISKSKKSKEVELLIQENNILQKKLGSQEDDFRLQNETIMKELNYYITQHEELEQSMNRLKTDDNTVSTTKITENGSKELEQEVLRLNAEKTALQKNLDNIESEHDDEVRQLKSNIIELEAECIKLSGKRARPIGGVDGERSIDGDSDKETTDEADSSILNQSSLMADNSTYLKQIKSLNLSLDTEKEEKRLLANQLSELEKKYNEETEKLQNEKESLREKLRKKQESLAQIGEEKEKIYSELTTRVEELNKKLLNNHEEIQAEREKWKTTDSEIIELRINADNYLAKNKSLQAENDTLHEKLKELLIKVEEEEKQALEFKKLAEKRKSLLEEVVQKQQTEADSHRNTLKEMNESQAKLEEEYKLKIDELKISLSDVQKVAKNCSKFENLVSSLEEAKGWLERRLEDTEKEFNQFKETTEKSFQELEEKHSKELKDMKDEHTEEFEQSMELVELHKAKNNEFEEKIQQLQQNISDSIDERRLHEKKGMTVVKDLKRQLQSEKKRTEKLQERLQEVLSKYDVPVDLTTERDREGSVCSASISQMSQISPDNYEEENTELMKRLAKSMEEKDTLLERVQYLESNNSAMAEDLLRKQSLIDHFNMHKQFGQQQSQNEASSLLRKVVDLVKDEGSGSREINKKLQLMLEETLMKNVHLQENLETLSREVVRLSKPIEEIQN
;
A
#
# COMPACT_ATOMS: atom_id res chain seq x y z
N MET A 1 27.02 28.93 71.08
CA MET A 1 26.62 29.07 69.67
C MET A 1 25.67 27.96 69.24
N GLU A 2 25.87 26.71 69.68
CA GLU A 2 25.08 25.55 69.24
C GLU A 2 23.56 25.75 69.29
N LEU A 3 23.00 26.28 70.38
CA LEU A 3 21.55 26.55 70.49
C LEU A 3 20.96 27.43 69.37
N LEU A 4 21.74 28.36 68.79
CA LEU A 4 21.29 29.16 67.63
C LEU A 4 21.40 28.40 66.31
N LEU A 5 22.36 27.48 66.21
CA LEU A 5 22.50 26.55 65.08
C LEU A 5 21.39 25.49 65.09
N GLU A 6 21.05 24.92 66.25
CA GLU A 6 19.94 23.97 66.41
C GLU A 6 18.59 24.59 66.06
N VAL A 7 18.29 25.80 66.54
CA VAL A 7 17.05 26.52 66.18
C VAL A 7 17.00 26.82 64.68
N SER A 8 18.10 27.29 64.08
CA SER A 8 18.19 27.55 62.64
C SER A 8 17.99 26.27 61.79
N LEU A 9 18.58 25.15 62.21
CA LEU A 9 18.37 23.83 61.59
C LEU A 9 16.92 23.35 61.74
N ALA A 10 16.34 23.47 62.94
CA ALA A 10 14.96 23.06 63.20
C ALA A 10 13.94 23.85 62.36
N ASP A 11 14.16 25.15 62.16
CA ASP A 11 13.29 25.98 61.33
C ASP A 11 13.53 25.75 59.82
N GLN A 12 14.75 25.43 59.39
CA GLN A 12 15.01 24.93 58.04
C GLN A 12 14.31 23.60 57.77
N CYS A 13 14.34 22.64 58.71
CA CYS A 13 13.60 21.38 58.59
C CYS A 13 12.09 21.61 58.46
N LYS A 14 11.49 22.44 59.32
CA LYS A 14 10.06 22.79 59.23
C LYS A 14 9.70 23.43 57.87
N ALA A 15 10.57 24.30 57.34
CA ALA A 15 10.35 24.93 56.03
C ALA A 15 10.39 23.90 54.89
N VAL A 16 11.33 22.94 54.95
CA VAL A 16 11.40 21.81 54.01
C VAL A 16 10.15 20.95 54.12
N ASP A 17 9.75 20.51 55.32
CA ASP A 17 8.57 19.67 55.54
C ASP A 17 7.27 20.35 55.06
N LEU A 18 7.09 21.65 55.35
CA LEU A 18 5.95 22.42 54.85
C LEU A 18 5.94 22.50 53.31
N SER A 19 7.11 22.70 52.69
CA SER A 19 7.24 22.70 51.22
C SER A 19 6.94 21.33 50.59
N LEU A 20 7.29 20.24 51.27
CA LEU A 20 6.99 18.87 50.85
C LEU A 20 5.50 18.55 51.04
N SER A 21 4.87 19.03 52.11
CA SER A 21 3.43 18.88 52.35
C SER A 21 2.61 19.60 51.28
N LEU A 22 2.89 20.89 51.04
CA LEU A 22 2.23 21.67 49.98
C LEU A 22 2.45 21.07 48.59
N ARG A 23 3.64 20.51 48.32
CA ARG A 23 3.92 19.79 47.07
C ARG A 23 3.12 18.49 46.95
N ARG A 24 2.92 17.74 48.05
CA ARG A 24 2.06 16.54 48.10
C ARG A 24 0.59 16.88 47.86
N GLU A 25 0.06 17.91 48.53
CA GLU A 25 -1.32 18.36 48.33
C GLU A 25 -1.57 18.84 46.89
N GLY A 26 -0.64 19.61 46.31
CA GLY A 26 -0.70 20.00 44.90
C GLY A 26 -0.70 18.79 43.96
N PHE A 27 0.09 17.76 44.26
CA PHE A 27 0.14 16.52 43.46
C PHE A 27 -1.14 15.68 43.60
N LEU A 28 -1.72 15.61 44.81
CA LEU A 28 -3.01 14.96 45.08
C LEU A 28 -4.16 15.66 44.34
N TYR A 29 -4.22 17.00 44.38
CA TYR A 29 -5.23 17.76 43.64
C TYR A 29 -5.14 17.54 42.13
N VAL A 30 -3.93 17.43 41.57
CA VAL A 30 -3.72 17.07 40.16
C VAL A 30 -4.17 15.62 39.88
N LEU A 31 -3.86 14.67 40.77
CA LEU A 31 -4.29 13.27 40.67
C LEU A 31 -5.81 13.14 40.67
N ASP A 32 -6.52 13.76 41.61
CA ASP A 32 -8.00 13.74 41.64
C ASP A 32 -8.60 14.36 40.38
N LYS A 33 -8.04 15.48 39.92
CA LYS A 33 -8.51 16.17 38.69
C LYS A 33 -8.23 15.36 37.42
N VAL A 34 -7.19 14.53 37.41
CA VAL A 34 -6.95 13.52 36.37
C VAL A 34 -7.93 12.35 36.52
N PHE A 35 -8.14 11.82 37.73
CA PHE A 35 -9.02 10.69 37.99
C PHE A 35 -10.48 10.97 37.62
N ILE A 36 -11.00 12.17 37.95
CA ILE A 36 -12.33 12.64 37.55
C ILE A 36 -12.46 12.69 36.02
N LYS A 37 -11.44 13.21 35.31
CA LYS A 37 -11.42 13.20 33.83
C LYS A 37 -11.38 11.77 33.27
N LEU A 38 -10.57 10.90 33.85
CA LEU A 38 -10.41 9.50 33.43
C LEU A 38 -11.74 8.73 33.58
N LYS A 39 -12.45 8.94 34.69
CA LYS A 39 -13.80 8.41 34.93
C LYS A 39 -14.80 8.95 33.90
N ALA A 40 -14.84 10.25 33.65
CA ALA A 40 -15.74 10.84 32.65
C ALA A 40 -15.47 10.35 31.22
N ILE A 41 -14.19 10.20 30.84
CA ILE A 41 -13.79 9.60 29.55
C ILE A 41 -14.27 8.15 29.46
N LYS A 42 -14.16 7.38 30.55
CA LYS A 42 -14.62 5.98 30.58
C LYS A 42 -16.15 5.87 30.47
N GLU A 43 -16.90 6.71 31.19
CA GLU A 43 -18.38 6.75 31.06
C GLU A 43 -18.83 7.12 29.63
N ILE A 44 -18.09 8.00 28.94
CA ILE A 44 -18.32 8.31 27.52
C ILE A 44 -17.97 7.12 26.62
N LEU A 45 -16.85 6.42 26.88
CA LEU A 45 -16.45 5.22 26.14
C LEU A 45 -17.52 4.12 26.25
N ASP A 46 -17.95 3.79 27.47
CA ASP A 46 -18.99 2.79 27.74
C ASP A 46 -20.30 3.11 26.98
N VAL A 47 -20.65 4.40 26.82
CA VAL A 47 -21.81 4.82 26.02
C VAL A 47 -21.57 4.61 24.53
N LYS A 48 -20.38 4.97 24.01
CA LYS A 48 -20.05 4.81 22.59
C LYS A 48 -19.93 3.35 22.17
N GLU A 49 -19.41 2.48 23.02
CA GLU A 49 -19.44 1.03 22.80
C GLU A 49 -20.89 0.53 22.71
N ARG A 50 -21.76 0.92 23.65
CA ARG A 50 -23.20 0.56 23.61
C ARG A 50 -23.93 1.10 22.38
N ASP A 51 -23.54 2.25 21.82
CA ASP A 51 -24.12 2.81 20.60
C ASP A 51 -23.57 2.13 19.32
N LEU A 52 -22.28 1.82 19.27
CA LEU A 52 -21.67 0.97 18.23
C LEU A 52 -22.37 -0.39 18.15
N ASP A 53 -22.60 -0.99 19.32
CA ASP A 53 -23.22 -2.31 19.45
C ASP A 53 -24.69 -2.31 18.97
N LYS A 54 -25.44 -1.21 19.21
CA LYS A 54 -26.76 -0.98 18.60
C LYS A 54 -26.66 -0.80 17.09
N ALA A 55 -25.72 -0.01 16.59
CA ALA A 55 -25.52 0.22 15.15
C ALA A 55 -25.22 -1.09 14.42
N ASN A 56 -24.32 -1.92 14.95
CA ASN A 56 -24.00 -3.25 14.41
C ASN A 56 -25.23 -4.19 14.43
N LYS A 57 -26.06 -4.13 15.49
CA LYS A 57 -27.34 -4.87 15.59
C LYS A 57 -28.44 -4.34 14.66
N ILE A 58 -28.36 -3.08 14.22
CA ILE A 58 -29.25 -2.50 13.20
C ILE A 58 -28.76 -2.86 11.79
N ILE A 59 -27.46 -2.81 11.54
CA ILE A 59 -26.84 -3.18 10.25
C ILE A 59 -27.11 -4.66 9.95
N SER A 60 -26.77 -5.58 10.86
CA SER A 60 -27.02 -7.02 10.70
C SER A 60 -28.51 -7.42 10.63
N LYS A 61 -29.41 -6.57 11.14
CA LYS A 61 -30.88 -6.75 10.98
C LYS A 61 -31.46 -5.97 9.80
N SER A 62 -30.67 -5.14 9.13
CA SER A 62 -31.10 -4.36 7.97
C SER A 62 -31.51 -5.30 6.85
N LYS A 63 -32.64 -5.00 6.19
CA LYS A 63 -33.06 -5.72 4.98
C LYS A 63 -31.91 -5.78 3.98
N LYS A 64 -31.17 -4.67 3.81
CA LYS A 64 -30.05 -4.55 2.88
C LYS A 64 -28.84 -5.46 3.21
N SER A 65 -28.61 -5.83 4.48
CA SER A 65 -27.56 -6.80 4.82
C SER A 65 -27.97 -8.21 4.40
N LYS A 66 -29.21 -8.60 4.71
CA LYS A 66 -29.77 -9.90 4.34
C LYS A 66 -29.96 -10.08 2.84
N GLU A 67 -30.36 -9.01 2.16
CA GLU A 67 -30.45 -8.90 0.71
C GLU A 67 -29.08 -9.11 0.05
N VAL A 68 -28.01 -8.47 0.58
CA VAL A 68 -26.63 -8.71 0.14
C VAL A 68 -26.18 -10.15 0.45
N GLU A 69 -26.48 -10.70 1.63
CA GLU A 69 -26.19 -12.11 1.96
C GLU A 69 -26.88 -13.10 1.01
N LEU A 70 -28.15 -12.85 0.65
CA LEU A 70 -28.91 -13.67 -0.31
C LEU A 70 -28.37 -13.53 -1.73
N LEU A 71 -28.07 -12.31 -2.20
CA LEU A 71 -27.43 -12.07 -3.50
C LEU A 71 -26.05 -12.73 -3.61
N ILE A 72 -25.28 -12.75 -2.51
CA ILE A 72 -24.01 -13.49 -2.45
C ILE A 72 -24.26 -15.00 -2.53
N GLN A 73 -25.27 -15.54 -1.84
CA GLN A 73 -25.61 -16.97 -1.93
C GLN A 73 -26.09 -17.36 -3.34
N GLU A 74 -26.92 -16.53 -3.98
CA GLU A 74 -27.38 -16.72 -5.35
C GLU A 74 -26.22 -16.65 -6.35
N ASN A 75 -25.34 -15.66 -6.23
CA ASN A 75 -24.16 -15.55 -7.09
C ASN A 75 -23.23 -16.78 -6.96
N ASN A 76 -23.03 -17.28 -5.74
CA ASN A 76 -22.29 -18.53 -5.49
C ASN A 76 -22.98 -19.77 -6.10
N ILE A 77 -24.31 -19.80 -6.18
CA ILE A 77 -25.06 -20.88 -6.86
C ILE A 77 -24.94 -20.75 -8.38
N LEU A 78 -25.01 -19.53 -8.91
CA LEU A 78 -24.85 -19.26 -10.34
C LEU A 78 -23.44 -19.56 -10.83
N GLN A 79 -22.39 -19.18 -10.08
CA GLN A 79 -21.00 -19.56 -10.39
C GLN A 79 -20.81 -21.09 -10.43
N LYS A 80 -21.41 -21.83 -9.50
CA LYS A 80 -21.36 -23.30 -9.49
C LYS A 80 -22.12 -23.93 -10.67
N LYS A 81 -23.25 -23.35 -11.07
CA LYS A 81 -23.98 -23.79 -12.28
C LYS A 81 -23.16 -23.51 -13.54
N LEU A 82 -22.54 -22.34 -13.64
CA LEU A 82 -21.68 -21.96 -14.76
C LEU A 82 -20.47 -22.89 -14.88
N GLY A 83 -19.73 -23.10 -13.78
CA GLY A 83 -18.59 -24.04 -13.77
C GLY A 83 -18.99 -25.47 -14.15
N SER A 84 -20.16 -25.95 -13.68
CA SER A 84 -20.69 -27.25 -14.11
C SER A 84 -21.02 -27.30 -15.61
N GLN A 85 -21.54 -26.21 -16.18
CA GLN A 85 -21.78 -26.12 -17.64
C GLN A 85 -20.48 -26.02 -18.44
N GLU A 86 -19.46 -25.33 -17.91
CA GLU A 86 -18.11 -25.28 -18.50
C GLU A 86 -17.41 -26.66 -18.45
N ASP A 87 -17.62 -27.43 -17.37
CA ASP A 87 -17.21 -28.84 -17.27
C ASP A 87 -17.93 -29.72 -18.29
N ASP A 88 -19.26 -29.60 -18.41
CA ASP A 88 -20.08 -30.34 -19.39
C ASP A 88 -19.67 -30.00 -20.84
N PHE A 89 -19.50 -28.71 -21.18
CA PHE A 89 -19.04 -28.28 -22.50
C PHE A 89 -17.61 -28.74 -22.80
N ARG A 90 -16.71 -28.74 -21.80
CA ARG A 90 -15.36 -29.30 -21.98
C ARG A 90 -15.42 -30.80 -22.25
N LEU A 91 -16.24 -31.55 -21.51
CA LEU A 91 -16.42 -32.99 -21.71
C LEU A 91 -17.06 -33.31 -23.06
N GLN A 92 -18.03 -32.51 -23.51
CA GLN A 92 -18.61 -32.61 -24.84
C GLN A 92 -17.56 -32.38 -25.93
N ASN A 93 -16.77 -31.30 -25.82
CA ASN A 93 -15.70 -31.01 -26.78
C ASN A 93 -14.60 -32.09 -26.77
N GLU A 94 -14.22 -32.62 -25.60
CA GLU A 94 -13.28 -33.73 -25.48
C GLU A 94 -13.83 -35.02 -26.13
N THR A 95 -15.14 -35.26 -26.03
CA THR A 95 -15.82 -36.40 -26.66
C THR A 95 -15.89 -36.23 -28.18
N ILE A 96 -16.28 -35.06 -28.68
CA ILE A 96 -16.28 -34.73 -30.12
C ILE A 96 -14.86 -34.86 -30.72
N MET A 97 -13.81 -34.43 -30.00
CA MET A 97 -12.43 -34.61 -30.45
C MET A 97 -11.99 -36.09 -30.49
N LYS A 98 -12.47 -36.92 -29.55
CA LYS A 98 -12.23 -38.39 -29.58
C LYS A 98 -12.97 -39.04 -30.75
N GLU A 99 -14.23 -38.68 -30.99
CA GLU A 99 -15.02 -39.18 -32.12
C GLU A 99 -14.41 -38.75 -33.46
N LEU A 100 -14.01 -37.47 -33.60
CA LEU A 100 -13.34 -36.96 -34.79
C LEU A 100 -12.02 -37.70 -35.05
N ASN A 101 -11.18 -37.90 -34.03
CA ASN A 101 -9.95 -38.67 -34.15
C ASN A 101 -10.24 -40.14 -34.55
N TYR A 102 -11.29 -40.76 -33.98
CA TYR A 102 -11.71 -42.11 -34.35
C TYR A 102 -12.20 -42.22 -35.80
N TYR A 103 -12.94 -41.23 -36.30
CA TYR A 103 -13.32 -41.15 -37.72
C TYR A 103 -12.12 -40.88 -38.63
N ILE A 104 -11.13 -40.07 -38.20
CA ILE A 104 -9.88 -39.86 -38.93
C ILE A 104 -9.10 -41.17 -39.01
N THR A 105 -8.88 -41.89 -37.90
CA THR A 105 -8.18 -43.18 -37.92
C THR A 105 -8.93 -44.23 -38.74
N GLN A 106 -10.26 -44.31 -38.68
CA GLN A 106 -11.02 -45.18 -39.59
C GLN A 106 -10.88 -44.75 -41.05
N HIS A 107 -10.84 -43.46 -41.37
CA HIS A 107 -10.60 -42.99 -42.74
C HIS A 107 -9.18 -43.33 -43.21
N GLU A 108 -8.17 -43.20 -42.36
CA GLU A 108 -6.79 -43.61 -42.63
C GLU A 108 -6.66 -45.13 -42.82
N GLU A 109 -7.35 -45.94 -42.02
CA GLU A 109 -7.42 -47.39 -42.18
C GLU A 109 -8.17 -47.80 -43.45
N LEU A 110 -9.28 -47.14 -43.76
CA LEU A 110 -10.04 -47.36 -45.00
C LEU A 110 -9.24 -46.93 -46.23
N GLU A 111 -8.57 -45.78 -46.19
CA GLU A 111 -7.70 -45.31 -47.28
C GLU A 111 -6.48 -46.22 -47.45
N GLN A 112 -5.86 -46.68 -46.36
CA GLN A 112 -4.83 -47.71 -46.42
C GLN A 112 -5.36 -49.02 -47.01
N SER A 113 -6.56 -49.47 -46.64
CA SER A 113 -7.15 -50.69 -47.21
C SER A 113 -7.51 -50.52 -48.69
N MET A 114 -8.03 -49.35 -49.09
CA MET A 114 -8.30 -49.00 -50.48
C MET A 114 -7.01 -48.92 -51.30
N ASN A 115 -5.92 -48.39 -50.73
CA ASN A 115 -4.63 -48.31 -51.40
C ASN A 115 -3.92 -49.68 -51.46
N ARG A 116 -4.07 -50.54 -50.44
CA ARG A 116 -3.65 -51.96 -50.49
C ARG A 116 -4.42 -52.72 -51.58
N LEU A 117 -5.75 -52.57 -51.64
CA LEU A 117 -6.58 -53.14 -52.70
C LEU A 117 -6.19 -52.62 -54.10
N LYS A 118 -5.85 -51.33 -54.25
CA LYS A 118 -5.30 -50.79 -55.52
C LYS A 118 -3.93 -51.35 -55.88
N THR A 119 -3.07 -51.69 -54.90
CA THR A 119 -1.80 -52.38 -55.18
C THR A 119 -2.00 -53.85 -55.52
N ASP A 120 -2.98 -54.51 -54.90
CA ASP A 120 -3.30 -55.91 -55.14
C ASP A 120 -4.01 -56.10 -56.51
N ASP A 121 -4.91 -55.21 -56.90
CA ASP A 121 -5.56 -55.14 -58.23
C ASP A 121 -4.60 -54.69 -59.35
N ASN A 122 -3.37 -54.29 -58.99
CA ASN A 122 -2.24 -54.15 -59.91
C ASN A 122 -1.45 -55.47 -60.10
N THR A 123 -1.84 -56.55 -59.41
CA THR A 123 -1.27 -57.91 -59.54
C THR A 123 -2.30 -58.98 -59.92
N VAL A 124 -3.61 -58.68 -59.84
CA VAL A 124 -4.72 -59.53 -60.30
C VAL A 124 -5.66 -58.71 -61.19
N SER A 125 -6.10 -59.26 -62.31
CA SER A 125 -6.65 -58.48 -63.44
C SER A 125 -8.14 -58.12 -63.32
N THR A 126 -8.48 -56.92 -62.80
CA THR A 126 -9.90 -56.46 -62.72
C THR A 126 -10.21 -55.08 -63.32
N THR A 127 -9.28 -54.45 -64.04
CA THR A 127 -9.43 -53.09 -64.63
C THR A 127 -10.39 -53.02 -65.84
N LYS A 128 -11.66 -53.46 -65.72
CA LYS A 128 -12.57 -53.58 -66.88
C LYS A 128 -14.09 -53.48 -66.66
N ILE A 129 -14.59 -53.16 -65.47
CA ILE A 129 -16.04 -53.30 -65.16
C ILE A 129 -16.81 -51.97 -65.12
N THR A 130 -16.19 -50.84 -64.75
CA THR A 130 -16.93 -49.59 -64.47
C THR A 130 -17.09 -48.61 -65.64
N GLU A 131 -16.27 -48.66 -66.69
CA GLU A 131 -16.43 -47.75 -67.85
C GLU A 131 -17.47 -48.23 -68.87
N ASN A 132 -17.70 -49.54 -69.01
CA ASN A 132 -18.62 -50.08 -70.01
C ASN A 132 -20.07 -49.70 -69.72
N GLY A 133 -20.53 -49.91 -68.47
CA GLY A 133 -21.93 -49.68 -68.09
C GLY A 133 -22.40 -48.25 -68.34
N SER A 134 -21.55 -47.23 -68.14
CA SER A 134 -21.92 -45.84 -68.43
C SER A 134 -22.09 -45.59 -69.93
N LYS A 135 -21.21 -46.15 -70.77
CA LYS A 135 -21.24 -45.97 -72.24
C LYS A 135 -22.37 -46.77 -72.88
N GLU A 136 -22.70 -47.94 -72.34
CA GLU A 136 -23.84 -48.75 -72.74
C GLU A 136 -25.18 -48.06 -72.38
N LEU A 137 -25.29 -47.47 -71.18
CA LEU A 137 -26.48 -46.71 -70.78
C LEU A 137 -26.67 -45.44 -71.62
N GLU A 138 -25.58 -44.72 -71.92
CA GLU A 138 -25.60 -43.49 -72.74
C GLU A 138 -25.98 -43.78 -74.21
N GLN A 139 -25.48 -44.89 -74.78
CA GLN A 139 -25.91 -45.36 -76.10
C GLN A 139 -27.37 -45.82 -76.12
N GLU A 140 -27.86 -46.47 -75.06
CA GLU A 140 -29.26 -46.90 -74.97
C GLU A 140 -30.22 -45.70 -74.82
N VAL A 141 -29.85 -44.67 -74.06
CA VAL A 141 -30.61 -43.41 -73.97
C VAL A 141 -30.65 -42.67 -75.32
N LEU A 142 -29.57 -42.71 -76.10
CA LEU A 142 -29.55 -42.18 -77.47
C LEU A 142 -30.45 -43.02 -78.41
N ARG A 143 -30.41 -44.35 -78.30
CA ARG A 143 -31.26 -45.28 -79.07
C ARG A 143 -32.74 -45.05 -78.80
N LEU A 144 -33.13 -44.96 -77.54
CA LEU A 144 -34.52 -44.72 -77.11
C LEU A 144 -35.02 -43.32 -77.49
N ASN A 145 -34.17 -42.29 -77.50
CA ASN A 145 -34.56 -40.98 -78.03
C ASN A 145 -34.73 -40.96 -79.56
N ALA A 146 -33.89 -41.69 -80.30
CA ALA A 146 -34.06 -41.86 -81.74
C ALA A 146 -35.35 -42.63 -82.06
N GLU A 147 -35.62 -43.72 -81.33
CA GLU A 147 -36.85 -44.52 -81.44
C GLU A 147 -38.10 -43.69 -81.09
N LYS A 148 -38.08 -42.93 -79.99
CA LYS A 148 -39.16 -42.00 -79.63
C LYS A 148 -39.40 -40.94 -80.73
N THR A 149 -38.34 -40.42 -81.35
CA THR A 149 -38.46 -39.43 -82.44
C THR A 149 -39.05 -40.05 -83.70
N ALA A 150 -38.67 -41.29 -84.03
CA ALA A 150 -39.26 -42.04 -85.15
C ALA A 150 -40.74 -42.40 -84.90
N LEU A 151 -41.07 -42.83 -83.68
CA LEU A 151 -42.45 -43.13 -83.28
C LEU A 151 -43.33 -41.88 -83.27
N GLN A 152 -42.83 -40.74 -82.77
CA GLN A 152 -43.55 -39.47 -82.86
C GLN A 152 -43.81 -39.09 -84.32
N LYS A 153 -42.79 -39.14 -85.19
CA LYS A 153 -42.98 -38.84 -86.61
C LYS A 153 -43.97 -39.79 -87.31
N ASN A 154 -43.99 -41.07 -86.91
CA ASN A 154 -44.99 -42.02 -87.43
C ASN A 154 -46.40 -41.70 -86.91
N LEU A 155 -46.54 -41.22 -85.67
CA LEU A 155 -47.81 -40.72 -85.13
C LEU A 155 -48.27 -39.47 -85.90
N ASP A 156 -47.39 -38.47 -86.06
CA ASP A 156 -47.65 -37.23 -86.80
C ASP A 156 -48.08 -37.53 -88.26
N ASN A 157 -47.45 -38.52 -88.90
CA ASN A 157 -47.83 -39.01 -90.22
C ASN A 157 -49.24 -39.65 -90.23
N ILE A 158 -49.54 -40.54 -89.28
CA ILE A 158 -50.86 -41.20 -89.18
C ILE A 158 -51.97 -40.20 -88.85
N GLU A 159 -51.68 -39.20 -88.00
CA GLU A 159 -52.60 -38.10 -87.72
C GLU A 159 -52.83 -37.26 -88.99
N SER A 160 -51.79 -36.97 -89.79
CA SER A 160 -51.96 -36.28 -91.08
C SER A 160 -52.72 -37.10 -92.12
N GLU A 161 -52.49 -38.42 -92.21
CA GLU A 161 -53.20 -39.32 -93.11
C GLU A 161 -54.69 -39.40 -92.72
N HIS A 162 -55.01 -39.53 -91.43
CA HIS A 162 -56.39 -39.47 -90.96
C HIS A 162 -57.04 -38.09 -91.12
N ASP A 163 -56.31 -36.99 -90.96
CA ASP A 163 -56.87 -35.64 -91.16
C ASP A 163 -57.18 -35.38 -92.65
N ASP A 164 -56.38 -35.92 -93.57
CA ASP A 164 -56.66 -35.91 -95.02
C ASP A 164 -57.76 -36.91 -95.43
N GLU A 165 -57.86 -38.10 -94.82
CA GLU A 165 -59.05 -38.97 -94.95
C GLU A 165 -60.32 -38.27 -94.48
N VAL A 166 -60.27 -37.57 -93.34
CA VAL A 166 -61.39 -36.80 -92.78
C VAL A 166 -61.75 -35.62 -93.68
N ARG A 167 -60.78 -34.95 -94.33
CA ARG A 167 -61.05 -33.93 -95.35
C ARG A 167 -61.68 -34.53 -96.60
N GLN A 168 -61.21 -35.69 -97.05
CA GLN A 168 -61.76 -36.37 -98.23
C GLN A 168 -63.18 -36.87 -97.96
N LEU A 169 -63.46 -37.44 -96.78
CA LEU A 169 -64.81 -37.80 -96.35
C LEU A 169 -65.73 -36.57 -96.24
N LYS A 170 -65.24 -35.44 -95.71
CA LYS A 170 -66.01 -34.18 -95.70
C LYS A 170 -66.28 -33.66 -97.13
N SER A 171 -65.33 -33.78 -98.05
CA SER A 171 -65.52 -33.44 -99.47
C SER A 171 -66.58 -34.34 -100.12
N ASN A 172 -66.51 -35.65 -99.89
CA ASN A 172 -67.47 -36.62 -100.40
C ASN A 172 -68.88 -36.38 -99.81
N ILE A 173 -68.98 -35.98 -98.54
CA ILE A 173 -70.26 -35.57 -97.92
C ILE A 173 -70.81 -34.32 -98.62
N ILE A 174 -69.99 -33.30 -98.88
CA ILE A 174 -70.41 -32.07 -99.59
C ILE A 174 -70.86 -32.39 -101.03
N GLU A 175 -70.19 -33.30 -101.74
CA GLU A 175 -70.60 -33.74 -103.07
C GLU A 175 -71.92 -34.54 -103.03
N LEU A 176 -72.09 -35.44 -102.06
CA LEU A 176 -73.34 -36.19 -101.85
C LEU A 176 -74.50 -35.28 -101.42
N GLU A 177 -74.27 -34.27 -100.57
CA GLU A 177 -75.25 -33.25 -100.22
C GLU A 177 -75.65 -32.43 -101.46
N ALA A 178 -74.68 -32.03 -102.29
CA ALA A 178 -74.92 -31.33 -103.55
C ALA A 178 -75.63 -32.21 -104.61
N GLU A 179 -75.56 -33.53 -104.51
CA GLU A 179 -76.30 -34.47 -105.35
C GLU A 179 -77.71 -34.77 -104.81
N CYS A 180 -77.88 -34.94 -103.49
CA CYS A 180 -79.19 -35.02 -102.85
C CYS A 180 -80.04 -33.77 -103.09
N ILE A 181 -79.44 -32.57 -103.00
CA ILE A 181 -80.11 -31.29 -103.27
C ILE A 181 -80.59 -31.18 -104.73
N LYS A 182 -79.95 -31.88 -105.68
CA LYS A 182 -80.40 -31.95 -107.10
C LYS A 182 -81.59 -32.91 -107.30
N LEU A 183 -81.85 -33.83 -106.37
CA LEU A 183 -82.85 -34.89 -106.53
C LEU A 183 -84.12 -34.69 -105.69
N SER A 184 -84.06 -34.01 -104.53
CA SER A 184 -85.22 -33.88 -103.61
C SER A 184 -86.01 -32.57 -103.78
N GLY A 185 -86.81 -32.47 -104.85
CA GLY A 185 -87.77 -31.37 -105.03
C GLY A 185 -89.13 -31.59 -104.34
N LYS A 186 -89.67 -30.53 -103.69
CA LYS A 186 -91.06 -30.29 -103.23
C LYS A 186 -91.42 -30.54 -101.73
N ARG A 187 -91.65 -29.40 -101.05
CA ARG A 187 -92.93 -28.98 -100.42
C ARG A 187 -93.27 -29.40 -98.96
N ALA A 188 -93.52 -28.34 -98.16
CA ALA A 188 -94.41 -28.22 -96.97
C ALA A 188 -93.96 -28.73 -95.57
N ARG A 189 -93.72 -27.77 -94.66
CA ARG A 189 -94.54 -27.38 -93.47
C ARG A 189 -95.72 -28.30 -93.06
N PRO A 190 -96.23 -28.25 -91.78
CA PRO A 190 -95.73 -27.52 -90.57
C PRO A 190 -95.89 -28.27 -89.19
N ILE A 191 -95.39 -27.65 -88.08
CA ILE A 191 -95.91 -27.72 -86.67
C ILE A 191 -95.94 -29.11 -85.98
N GLY A 192 -95.66 -29.29 -84.69
CA GLY A 192 -95.30 -28.41 -83.56
C GLY A 192 -95.74 -29.06 -82.23
N GLY A 193 -95.67 -28.37 -81.08
CA GLY A 193 -96.31 -28.88 -79.84
C GLY A 193 -95.91 -28.18 -78.53
N VAL A 194 -96.92 -27.79 -77.73
CA VAL A 194 -96.93 -27.61 -76.26
C VAL A 194 -98.39 -27.84 -75.81
N ASP A 195 -98.61 -28.53 -74.70
CA ASP A 195 -99.93 -28.92 -74.17
C ASP A 195 -100.60 -27.86 -73.25
N GLY A 196 -101.89 -28.05 -72.91
CA GLY A 196 -102.59 -27.27 -71.89
C GLY A 196 -104.11 -27.49 -71.86
N GLU A 197 -104.62 -28.23 -70.86
CA GLU A 197 -106.03 -28.62 -70.72
C GLU A 197 -106.91 -27.62 -69.94
N ARG A 198 -108.26 -27.65 -70.15
CA ARG A 198 -109.23 -28.21 -69.18
C ARG A 198 -110.72 -27.91 -69.48
N SER A 199 -111.59 -28.90 -69.19
CA SER A 199 -112.99 -28.75 -68.69
C SER A 199 -114.05 -28.14 -69.65
N ILE A 200 -115.38 -28.37 -69.54
CA ILE A 200 -116.24 -29.22 -68.66
C ILE A 200 -117.60 -29.46 -69.38
N ASP A 201 -118.27 -30.60 -69.13
CA ASP A 201 -119.70 -30.99 -69.40
C ASP A 201 -120.35 -30.70 -70.80
N GLY A 202 -121.41 -31.38 -71.28
CA GLY A 202 -122.13 -32.58 -70.81
C GLY A 202 -123.44 -32.84 -71.59
N ASP A 203 -124.06 -34.01 -71.35
CA ASP A 203 -125.50 -34.38 -71.52
C ASP A 203 -126.10 -34.94 -72.86
N SER A 204 -126.69 -36.14 -72.75
CA SER A 204 -127.81 -36.79 -73.51
C SER A 204 -127.78 -37.09 -75.04
N ASP A 205 -128.62 -37.99 -75.60
CA ASP A 205 -128.99 -39.41 -75.30
C ASP A 205 -129.84 -40.04 -76.47
N LYS A 206 -129.60 -41.31 -76.88
CA LYS A 206 -130.46 -42.24 -77.70
C LYS A 206 -130.96 -41.79 -79.12
N GLU A 207 -131.09 -42.58 -80.20
CA GLU A 207 -131.67 -43.93 -80.51
C GLU A 207 -133.24 -43.91 -80.67
N THR A 208 -133.90 -44.55 -81.67
CA THR A 208 -133.48 -45.63 -82.63
C THR A 208 -133.93 -45.48 -84.12
N THR A 209 -135.09 -46.01 -84.57
CA THR A 209 -135.40 -46.43 -85.99
C THR A 209 -136.93 -46.39 -86.36
N ASP A 210 -137.29 -46.87 -87.59
CA ASP A 210 -138.61 -47.40 -88.04
C ASP A 210 -139.74 -46.37 -88.42
N GLU A 211 -140.78 -46.63 -89.25
CA GLU A 211 -141.24 -47.79 -90.08
C GLU A 211 -142.07 -47.33 -91.34
N ALA A 212 -142.97 -48.14 -91.94
CA ALA A 212 -143.56 -47.93 -93.31
C ALA A 212 -145.13 -47.92 -93.44
N ASP A 213 -145.68 -47.70 -94.66
CA ASP A 213 -146.57 -48.66 -95.41
C ASP A 213 -147.74 -48.10 -96.32
N SER A 214 -148.20 -48.93 -97.28
CA SER A 214 -149.53 -49.01 -97.98
C SER A 214 -149.78 -48.17 -99.28
N SER A 215 -150.70 -48.48 -100.23
CA SER A 215 -151.77 -49.52 -100.39
C SER A 215 -152.34 -49.68 -101.85
N ILE A 216 -153.39 -50.53 -102.09
CA ILE A 216 -154.49 -50.52 -103.13
C ILE A 216 -154.68 -51.71 -104.17
N LEU A 217 -155.82 -52.46 -104.03
CA LEU A 217 -156.73 -53.19 -105.01
C LEU A 217 -156.24 -54.36 -105.94
N ASN A 218 -157.06 -55.29 -106.50
CA ASN A 218 -158.53 -55.62 -106.45
C ASN A 218 -158.91 -57.11 -106.83
N GLN A 219 -160.13 -57.56 -106.46
CA GLN A 219 -161.11 -58.60 -106.97
C GLN A 219 -160.80 -59.66 -108.09
N SER A 220 -161.61 -60.70 -108.38
CA SER A 220 -162.56 -61.63 -107.68
C SER A 220 -163.44 -62.41 -108.70
N SER A 221 -164.15 -63.48 -108.25
CA SER A 221 -165.45 -63.99 -108.80
C SER A 221 -165.45 -64.86 -110.09
N LEU A 222 -166.45 -65.71 -110.42
CA LEU A 222 -167.19 -66.77 -109.69
C LEU A 222 -168.10 -67.56 -110.68
N MET A 223 -168.11 -68.91 -110.66
CA MET A 223 -169.26 -69.79 -111.07
C MET A 223 -169.83 -69.68 -112.53
N ALA A 224 -170.75 -70.52 -113.06
CA ALA A 224 -171.17 -71.91 -112.80
C ALA A 224 -172.07 -72.42 -113.95
N ASP A 225 -171.85 -73.61 -114.54
CA ASP A 225 -172.97 -74.41 -115.10
C ASP A 225 -172.67 -75.91 -115.31
N ASN A 226 -173.68 -76.77 -115.15
CA ASN A 226 -173.49 -78.13 -114.63
C ASN A 226 -173.50 -79.27 -115.68
N SER A 227 -172.56 -79.22 -116.62
CA SER A 227 -172.17 -80.38 -117.44
C SER A 227 -170.73 -80.29 -117.97
N THR A 228 -170.19 -79.08 -118.14
CA THR A 228 -168.80 -78.81 -118.54
C THR A 228 -167.78 -79.02 -117.43
N TYR A 229 -168.18 -78.90 -116.15
CA TYR A 229 -167.29 -79.01 -114.99
C TYR A 229 -166.40 -80.24 -114.98
N LEU A 230 -166.89 -81.40 -115.41
CA LEU A 230 -166.12 -82.66 -115.31
C LEU A 230 -164.87 -82.66 -116.23
N LYS A 231 -164.79 -81.73 -117.18
CA LYS A 231 -163.56 -81.40 -117.92
C LYS A 231 -162.75 -80.30 -117.23
N GLN A 232 -163.40 -79.22 -116.78
CA GLN A 232 -162.73 -78.11 -116.07
C GLN A 232 -162.03 -78.55 -114.78
N ILE A 233 -162.62 -79.47 -114.00
CA ILE A 233 -162.03 -80.03 -112.77
C ILE A 233 -160.69 -80.73 -113.07
N LYS A 234 -160.55 -81.40 -114.23
CA LYS A 234 -159.27 -82.04 -114.60
C LYS A 234 -158.19 -81.03 -115.00
N SER A 235 -158.55 -79.95 -115.70
CA SER A 235 -157.59 -78.87 -115.99
C SER A 235 -157.25 -78.05 -114.75
N LEU A 236 -158.23 -77.81 -113.86
CA LEU A 236 -158.02 -77.10 -112.59
C LEU A 236 -157.13 -77.91 -111.64
N ASN A 237 -157.31 -79.23 -111.53
CA ASN A 237 -156.41 -80.07 -110.75
C ASN A 237 -154.97 -80.01 -111.29
N LEU A 238 -154.78 -80.07 -112.61
CA LEU A 238 -153.44 -79.96 -113.20
C LEU A 238 -152.81 -78.58 -112.93
N SER A 239 -153.58 -77.50 -113.08
CA SER A 239 -153.14 -76.12 -112.77
C SER A 239 -152.82 -75.94 -111.29
N LEU A 240 -153.61 -76.54 -110.40
CA LEU A 240 -153.40 -76.52 -108.96
C LEU A 240 -152.16 -77.33 -108.55
N ASP A 241 -151.86 -78.42 -109.25
CA ASP A 241 -150.65 -79.21 -108.99
C ASP A 241 -149.38 -78.52 -109.55
N THR A 242 -149.47 -77.77 -110.66
CA THR A 242 -148.39 -76.86 -111.07
C THR A 242 -148.21 -75.70 -110.10
N GLU A 243 -149.28 -75.03 -109.64
CA GLU A 243 -149.20 -73.96 -108.63
C GLU A 243 -148.60 -74.47 -107.30
N LYS A 244 -148.93 -75.69 -106.87
CA LYS A 244 -148.31 -76.32 -105.69
C LYS A 244 -146.81 -76.53 -105.88
N GLU A 245 -146.39 -77.00 -107.05
CA GLU A 245 -144.97 -77.29 -107.32
C GLU A 245 -144.16 -75.99 -107.52
N GLU A 246 -144.73 -74.98 -108.18
CA GLU A 246 -144.18 -73.62 -108.22
C GLU A 246 -144.08 -73.02 -106.81
N LYS A 247 -145.11 -73.15 -105.98
CA LYS A 247 -145.08 -72.72 -104.58
C LYS A 247 -144.06 -73.51 -103.74
N ARG A 248 -143.82 -74.79 -104.05
CA ARG A 248 -142.77 -75.61 -103.42
C ARG A 248 -141.37 -75.16 -103.85
N LEU A 249 -141.18 -74.86 -105.13
CA LEU A 249 -139.93 -74.30 -105.67
C LEU A 249 -139.64 -72.91 -105.09
N LEU A 250 -140.64 -72.03 -105.02
CA LEU A 250 -140.53 -70.72 -104.38
C LEU A 250 -140.24 -70.83 -102.88
N ALA A 251 -140.88 -71.76 -102.16
CA ALA A 251 -140.57 -72.01 -100.75
C ALA A 251 -139.13 -72.53 -100.55
N ASN A 252 -138.64 -73.41 -101.43
CA ASN A 252 -137.25 -73.87 -101.40
C ASN A 252 -136.27 -72.72 -101.73
N GLN A 253 -136.58 -71.88 -102.73
CA GLN A 253 -135.77 -70.71 -103.09
C GLN A 253 -135.72 -69.66 -101.96
N LEU A 254 -136.86 -69.42 -101.29
CA LEU A 254 -136.94 -68.56 -100.12
C LEU A 254 -136.14 -69.13 -98.95
N SER A 255 -136.24 -70.44 -98.67
CA SER A 255 -135.46 -71.09 -97.61
C SER A 255 -133.96 -71.12 -97.92
N GLU A 256 -133.57 -71.27 -99.19
CA GLU A 256 -132.18 -71.11 -99.62
C GLU A 256 -131.67 -69.67 -99.49
N LEU A 257 -132.49 -68.66 -99.81
CA LEU A 257 -132.16 -67.25 -99.62
C LEU A 257 -132.05 -66.90 -98.14
N GLU A 258 -133.02 -67.30 -97.33
CA GLU A 258 -133.01 -67.18 -95.86
C GLU A 258 -131.76 -67.85 -95.27
N LYS A 259 -131.40 -69.06 -95.72
CA LYS A 259 -130.15 -69.72 -95.29
C LYS A 259 -128.91 -68.95 -95.72
N LYS A 260 -128.86 -68.39 -96.92
CA LYS A 260 -127.73 -67.55 -97.39
C LYS A 260 -127.62 -66.26 -96.57
N TYR A 261 -128.73 -65.58 -96.29
CA TYR A 261 -128.76 -64.40 -95.42
C TYR A 261 -128.40 -64.72 -93.97
N ASN A 262 -128.81 -65.88 -93.44
CA ASN A 262 -128.41 -66.34 -92.10
C ASN A 262 -126.91 -66.66 -92.05
N GLU A 263 -126.35 -67.35 -93.06
CA GLU A 263 -124.91 -67.58 -93.16
C GLU A 263 -124.10 -66.30 -93.37
N GLU A 264 -124.64 -65.29 -94.05
CA GLU A 264 -124.00 -64.00 -94.27
C GLU A 264 -124.05 -63.12 -93.02
N THR A 265 -125.20 -63.04 -92.34
CA THR A 265 -125.32 -62.36 -91.05
C THR A 265 -124.49 -63.04 -89.96
N GLU A 266 -124.36 -64.37 -89.94
CA GLU A 266 -123.44 -65.08 -89.03
C GLU A 266 -121.98 -64.73 -89.33
N LYS A 267 -121.56 -64.65 -90.61
CA LYS A 267 -120.21 -64.21 -90.99
C LYS A 267 -119.95 -62.77 -90.53
N LEU A 268 -120.89 -61.86 -90.77
CA LEU A 268 -120.80 -60.45 -90.34
C LEU A 268 -120.83 -60.31 -88.81
N GLN A 269 -121.57 -61.15 -88.09
CA GLN A 269 -121.58 -61.21 -86.62
C GLN A 269 -120.21 -61.63 -86.08
N ASN A 270 -119.65 -62.71 -86.62
CA ASN A 270 -118.32 -63.21 -86.27
C ASN A 270 -117.19 -62.22 -86.63
N GLU A 271 -117.30 -61.52 -87.77
CA GLU A 271 -116.36 -60.47 -88.14
C GLU A 271 -116.46 -59.25 -87.20
N LYS A 272 -117.69 -58.79 -86.90
CA LYS A 272 -117.97 -57.72 -85.93
C LYS A 272 -117.44 -58.06 -84.53
N GLU A 273 -117.53 -59.31 -84.11
CA GLU A 273 -116.97 -59.78 -82.83
C GLU A 273 -115.44 -59.89 -82.88
N SER A 274 -114.87 -60.40 -83.98
CA SER A 274 -113.41 -60.38 -84.21
C SER A 274 -112.83 -58.96 -84.21
N LEU A 275 -113.54 -57.99 -84.79
CA LEU A 275 -113.16 -56.58 -84.81
C LEU A 275 -113.31 -55.93 -83.43
N ARG A 276 -114.38 -56.25 -82.68
CA ARG A 276 -114.53 -55.84 -81.27
C ARG A 276 -113.39 -56.35 -80.40
N GLU A 277 -113.00 -57.62 -80.53
CA GLU A 277 -111.90 -58.21 -79.76
C GLU A 277 -110.52 -57.64 -80.15
N LYS A 278 -110.31 -57.34 -81.44
CA LYS A 278 -109.12 -56.58 -81.91
C LYS A 278 -109.09 -55.16 -81.35
N LEU A 279 -110.23 -54.47 -81.32
CA LEU A 279 -110.37 -53.13 -80.74
C LEU A 279 -110.10 -53.15 -79.23
N ARG A 280 -110.69 -54.09 -78.50
CA ARG A 280 -110.45 -54.28 -77.06
C ARG A 280 -108.97 -54.51 -76.74
N LYS A 281 -108.31 -55.43 -77.44
CA LYS A 281 -106.86 -55.67 -77.30
C LYS A 281 -106.00 -54.45 -77.65
N LYS A 282 -106.46 -53.59 -78.56
CA LYS A 282 -105.78 -52.31 -78.84
C LYS A 282 -106.04 -51.26 -77.76
N GLN A 283 -107.22 -51.20 -77.16
CA GLN A 283 -107.51 -50.35 -76.00
C GLN A 283 -106.69 -50.80 -74.77
N GLU A 284 -106.65 -52.10 -74.47
CA GLU A 284 -105.85 -52.69 -73.40
C GLU A 284 -104.35 -52.41 -73.60
N SER A 285 -103.83 -52.61 -74.81
CA SER A 285 -102.43 -52.30 -75.14
C SER A 285 -102.11 -50.80 -75.08
N LEU A 286 -103.04 -49.91 -75.43
CA LEU A 286 -102.86 -48.46 -75.30
C LEU A 286 -102.90 -48.02 -73.83
N ALA A 287 -103.73 -48.64 -73.00
CA ALA A 287 -103.76 -48.40 -71.55
C ALA A 287 -102.44 -48.82 -70.90
N GLN A 288 -101.92 -50.01 -71.22
CA GLN A 288 -100.62 -50.48 -70.74
C GLN A 288 -99.47 -49.54 -71.13
N ILE A 289 -99.43 -49.08 -72.39
CA ILE A 289 -98.45 -48.09 -72.85
C ILE A 289 -98.62 -46.75 -72.12
N GLY A 290 -99.86 -46.39 -71.74
CA GLY A 290 -100.15 -45.22 -70.89
C GLY A 290 -99.57 -45.36 -69.48
N GLU A 291 -99.82 -46.49 -68.81
CA GLU A 291 -99.31 -46.80 -67.47
C GLU A 291 -97.77 -46.89 -67.45
N GLU A 292 -97.16 -47.56 -68.44
CA GLU A 292 -95.70 -47.62 -68.59
C GLU A 292 -95.10 -46.23 -68.84
N LYS A 293 -95.76 -45.41 -69.67
CA LYS A 293 -95.37 -44.01 -69.92
C LYS A 293 -95.41 -43.21 -68.61
N GLU A 294 -96.53 -43.20 -67.88
CA GLU A 294 -96.66 -42.46 -66.61
C GLU A 294 -95.64 -42.94 -65.57
N LYS A 295 -95.41 -44.25 -65.47
CA LYS A 295 -94.37 -44.82 -64.59
C LYS A 295 -92.99 -44.26 -64.93
N ILE A 296 -92.59 -44.29 -66.21
CA ILE A 296 -91.30 -43.72 -66.66
C ILE A 296 -91.22 -42.21 -66.39
N TYR A 297 -92.29 -41.44 -66.60
CA TYR A 297 -92.30 -40.00 -66.27
C TYR A 297 -92.19 -39.76 -64.76
N SER A 298 -92.81 -40.59 -63.90
CA SER A 298 -92.67 -40.47 -62.45
C SER A 298 -91.27 -40.85 -61.95
N GLU A 299 -90.65 -41.88 -62.51
CA GLU A 299 -89.27 -42.27 -62.23
C GLU A 299 -88.26 -41.21 -62.72
N LEU A 300 -88.51 -40.61 -63.89
CA LEU A 300 -87.70 -39.50 -64.40
C LEU A 300 -87.85 -38.23 -63.54
N THR A 301 -89.08 -37.89 -63.13
CA THR A 301 -89.36 -36.71 -62.29
C THR A 301 -88.70 -36.85 -60.91
N THR A 302 -88.94 -37.96 -60.22
CA THR A 302 -88.31 -38.24 -58.91
C THR A 302 -86.79 -38.32 -59.01
N ARG A 303 -86.23 -38.85 -60.12
CA ARG A 303 -84.77 -38.84 -60.33
C ARG A 303 -84.21 -37.44 -60.59
N VAL A 304 -84.95 -36.56 -61.28
CA VAL A 304 -84.57 -35.15 -61.44
C VAL A 304 -84.63 -34.42 -60.10
N GLU A 305 -85.65 -34.68 -59.28
CA GLU A 305 -85.74 -34.15 -57.91
C GLU A 305 -84.59 -34.62 -57.01
N GLU A 306 -84.23 -35.91 -57.05
CA GLU A 306 -83.05 -36.42 -56.36
C GLU A 306 -81.75 -35.71 -56.78
N LEU A 307 -81.56 -35.52 -58.09
CA LEU A 307 -80.35 -34.89 -58.63
C LEU A 307 -80.29 -33.41 -58.27
N ASN A 308 -81.41 -32.70 -58.37
CA ASN A 308 -81.53 -31.30 -57.94
C ASN A 308 -81.24 -31.15 -56.43
N LYS A 309 -81.76 -32.07 -55.59
CA LYS A 309 -81.49 -32.08 -54.15
C LYS A 309 -80.01 -32.36 -53.85
N LYS A 310 -79.39 -33.32 -54.53
CA LYS A 310 -77.94 -33.60 -54.39
C LYS A 310 -77.10 -32.39 -54.84
N LEU A 311 -77.48 -31.73 -55.93
CA LEU A 311 -76.79 -30.54 -56.44
C LEU A 311 -76.92 -29.35 -55.45
N LEU A 312 -78.09 -29.16 -54.85
CA LEU A 312 -78.32 -28.15 -53.80
C LEU A 312 -77.48 -28.44 -52.54
N ASN A 313 -77.53 -29.66 -52.00
CA ASN A 313 -76.71 -30.09 -50.86
C ASN A 313 -75.21 -29.83 -51.13
N ASN A 314 -74.69 -30.28 -52.27
CA ASN A 314 -73.30 -30.05 -52.65
C ASN A 314 -72.96 -28.55 -52.76
N HIS A 315 -73.92 -27.71 -53.19
CA HIS A 315 -73.72 -26.26 -53.27
C HIS A 315 -73.68 -25.61 -51.88
N GLU A 316 -74.54 -26.04 -50.95
CA GLU A 316 -74.53 -25.60 -49.54
C GLU A 316 -73.23 -26.02 -48.83
N GLU A 317 -72.75 -27.24 -49.06
CA GLU A 317 -71.46 -27.73 -48.56
C GLU A 317 -70.28 -26.90 -49.09
N ILE A 318 -70.22 -26.64 -50.40
CA ILE A 318 -69.18 -25.79 -51.03
C ILE A 318 -69.26 -24.33 -50.53
N GLN A 319 -70.46 -23.80 -50.27
CA GLN A 319 -70.59 -22.48 -49.62
C GLN A 319 -70.05 -22.51 -48.19
N ALA A 320 -70.40 -23.52 -47.39
CA ALA A 320 -69.92 -23.65 -46.02
C ALA A 320 -68.39 -23.82 -45.93
N GLU A 321 -67.76 -24.53 -46.88
CA GLU A 321 -66.30 -24.58 -47.00
C GLU A 321 -65.69 -23.25 -47.44
N ARG A 322 -66.32 -22.54 -48.40
CA ARG A 322 -65.88 -21.21 -48.84
C ARG A 322 -65.90 -20.19 -47.71
N GLU A 323 -66.92 -20.17 -46.85
CA GLU A 323 -66.96 -19.24 -45.71
C GLU A 323 -65.93 -19.61 -44.64
N LYS A 324 -65.73 -20.91 -44.33
CA LYS A 324 -64.61 -21.36 -43.46
C LYS A 324 -63.25 -20.93 -44.01
N TRP A 325 -63.05 -21.04 -45.33
CA TRP A 325 -61.80 -20.64 -45.96
C TRP A 325 -61.53 -19.14 -45.81
N LYS A 326 -62.55 -18.29 -45.99
CA LYS A 326 -62.46 -16.84 -45.74
C LYS A 326 -62.11 -16.52 -44.28
N THR A 327 -62.71 -17.22 -43.30
CA THR A 327 -62.37 -16.96 -41.89
C THR A 327 -60.93 -17.35 -41.60
N THR A 328 -60.45 -18.50 -42.09
CA THR A 328 -59.03 -18.88 -41.94
C THR A 328 -58.06 -17.96 -42.68
N ASP A 329 -58.42 -17.44 -43.86
CA ASP A 329 -57.60 -16.47 -44.59
C ASP A 329 -57.51 -15.13 -43.81
N SER A 330 -58.62 -14.70 -43.20
CA SER A 330 -58.66 -13.53 -42.32
C SER A 330 -57.79 -13.71 -41.07
N GLU A 331 -57.86 -14.86 -40.40
CA GLU A 331 -57.01 -15.23 -39.26
C GLU A 331 -55.52 -15.27 -39.64
N ILE A 332 -55.17 -15.80 -40.82
CA ILE A 332 -53.81 -15.81 -41.35
C ILE A 332 -53.29 -14.39 -41.62
N ILE A 333 -54.15 -13.50 -42.13
CA ILE A 333 -53.81 -12.08 -42.34
C ILE A 333 -53.55 -11.37 -41.00
N GLU A 334 -54.40 -11.57 -39.99
CA GLU A 334 -54.19 -10.99 -38.65
C GLU A 334 -52.92 -11.53 -37.97
N LEU A 335 -52.69 -12.85 -38.02
CA LEU A 335 -51.46 -13.46 -37.49
C LEU A 335 -50.21 -12.92 -38.19
N ARG A 336 -50.27 -12.66 -39.50
CA ARG A 336 -49.17 -12.07 -40.26
C ARG A 336 -48.92 -10.61 -39.89
N ILE A 337 -49.97 -9.78 -39.75
CA ILE A 337 -49.85 -8.39 -39.28
C ILE A 337 -49.22 -8.36 -37.88
N ASN A 338 -49.62 -9.28 -36.99
CA ASN A 338 -49.03 -9.41 -35.66
C ASN A 338 -47.54 -9.83 -35.74
N ALA A 339 -47.18 -10.79 -36.60
CA ALA A 339 -45.79 -11.17 -36.81
C ALA A 339 -44.92 -10.01 -37.34
N ASP A 340 -45.42 -9.24 -38.30
CA ASP A 340 -44.74 -8.05 -38.83
C ASP A 340 -44.59 -6.95 -37.75
N ASN A 341 -45.59 -6.77 -36.88
CA ASN A 341 -45.51 -5.88 -35.71
C ASN A 341 -44.44 -6.31 -34.70
N TYR A 342 -44.35 -7.62 -34.38
CA TYR A 342 -43.28 -8.15 -33.52
C TYR A 342 -41.89 -8.01 -34.18
N LEU A 343 -41.78 -8.20 -35.50
CA LEU A 343 -40.56 -7.95 -36.26
C LEU A 343 -40.13 -6.47 -36.22
N ALA A 344 -41.07 -5.53 -36.37
CA ALA A 344 -40.80 -4.10 -36.24
C ALA A 344 -40.35 -3.73 -34.81
N LYS A 345 -41.01 -4.28 -33.78
CA LYS A 345 -40.61 -4.09 -32.38
C LYS A 345 -39.21 -4.63 -32.10
N ASN A 346 -38.88 -5.82 -32.57
CA ASN A 346 -37.55 -6.41 -32.40
C ASN A 346 -36.47 -5.59 -33.12
N LYS A 347 -36.74 -5.05 -34.31
CA LYS A 347 -35.82 -4.12 -35.00
C LYS A 347 -35.59 -2.83 -34.21
N SER A 348 -36.64 -2.29 -33.59
CA SER A 348 -36.52 -1.11 -32.72
C SER A 348 -35.70 -1.38 -31.46
N LEU A 349 -35.91 -2.54 -30.81
CA LEU A 349 -35.16 -2.95 -29.63
C LEU A 349 -33.70 -3.28 -29.96
N GLN A 350 -33.42 -3.85 -31.14
CA GLN A 350 -32.04 -4.05 -31.62
C GLN A 350 -31.32 -2.70 -31.80
N ALA A 351 -31.95 -1.75 -32.49
CA ALA A 351 -31.38 -0.41 -32.66
C ALA A 351 -31.15 0.31 -31.32
N GLU A 352 -32.05 0.16 -30.34
CA GLU A 352 -31.86 0.67 -28.99
C GLU A 352 -30.64 0.04 -28.31
N ASN A 353 -30.53 -1.30 -28.32
CA ASN A 353 -29.36 -2.03 -27.81
C ASN A 353 -28.06 -1.60 -28.49
N ASP A 354 -28.05 -1.42 -29.81
CA ASP A 354 -26.87 -0.97 -30.56
C ASP A 354 -26.42 0.43 -30.08
N THR A 355 -27.36 1.36 -29.85
CA THR A 355 -27.01 2.69 -29.29
C THR A 355 -26.59 2.65 -27.81
N LEU A 356 -27.08 1.68 -27.03
CA LEU A 356 -26.64 1.47 -25.65
C LEU A 356 -25.24 0.85 -25.60
N HIS A 357 -24.92 -0.08 -26.51
CA HIS A 357 -23.57 -0.62 -26.68
C HIS A 357 -22.57 0.45 -27.09
N GLU A 358 -22.92 1.39 -27.98
CA GLU A 358 -22.00 2.47 -28.36
C GLU A 358 -21.75 3.45 -27.19
N LYS A 359 -22.80 3.82 -26.43
CA LYS A 359 -22.65 4.60 -25.19
C LYS A 359 -21.79 3.89 -24.15
N LEU A 360 -21.88 2.55 -24.06
CA LEU A 360 -21.06 1.76 -23.16
C LEU A 360 -19.57 1.78 -23.56
N LYS A 361 -19.26 1.71 -24.87
CA LYS A 361 -17.88 1.91 -25.38
C LYS A 361 -17.35 3.31 -25.06
N GLU A 362 -18.15 4.35 -25.30
CA GLU A 362 -17.77 5.73 -24.96
C GLU A 362 -17.44 5.89 -23.47
N LEU A 363 -18.23 5.27 -22.58
CA LEU A 363 -18.00 5.32 -21.14
C LEU A 363 -16.76 4.51 -20.73
N LEU A 364 -16.51 3.36 -21.34
CA LEU A 364 -15.27 2.59 -21.14
C LEU A 364 -14.02 3.40 -21.51
N ILE A 365 -14.04 4.08 -22.67
CA ILE A 365 -12.93 4.94 -23.10
C ILE A 365 -12.69 6.08 -22.10
N LYS A 366 -13.76 6.74 -21.62
CA LYS A 366 -13.66 7.81 -20.61
C LYS A 366 -13.11 7.30 -19.27
N VAL A 367 -13.51 6.10 -18.83
CA VAL A 367 -12.94 5.45 -17.63
C VAL A 367 -11.45 5.15 -17.81
N GLU A 368 -11.02 4.62 -18.96
CA GLU A 368 -9.59 4.43 -19.24
C GLU A 368 -8.80 5.76 -19.23
N GLU A 369 -9.39 6.85 -19.74
CA GLU A 369 -8.76 8.18 -19.72
C GLU A 369 -8.65 8.74 -18.30
N GLU A 370 -9.67 8.57 -17.46
CA GLU A 370 -9.64 8.94 -16.04
C GLU A 370 -8.64 8.08 -15.25
N GLU A 371 -8.53 6.77 -15.52
CA GLU A 371 -7.52 5.90 -14.91
C GLU A 371 -6.08 6.31 -15.31
N LYS A 372 -5.86 6.66 -16.57
CA LYS A 372 -4.56 7.18 -17.06
C LYS A 372 -4.20 8.47 -16.32
N GLN A 373 -5.13 9.41 -16.17
CA GLN A 373 -4.94 10.65 -15.39
C GLN A 373 -4.67 10.36 -13.90
N ALA A 374 -5.45 9.47 -13.27
CA ALA A 374 -5.26 9.08 -11.87
C ALA A 374 -3.87 8.46 -11.62
N LEU A 375 -3.37 7.66 -12.57
CA LEU A 375 -2.03 7.08 -12.52
C LEU A 375 -0.92 8.15 -12.64
N GLU A 376 -1.13 9.21 -13.43
CA GLU A 376 -0.21 10.34 -13.49
C GLU A 376 -0.23 11.19 -12.21
N PHE A 377 -1.41 11.47 -11.65
CA PHE A 377 -1.54 12.13 -10.35
C PHE A 377 -0.87 11.32 -9.24
N LYS A 378 -0.98 9.98 -9.25
CA LYS A 378 -0.27 9.10 -8.32
C LYS A 378 1.25 9.22 -8.47
N LYS A 379 1.79 9.14 -9.69
CA LYS A 379 3.23 9.34 -9.96
C LYS A 379 3.73 10.72 -9.51
N LEU A 380 2.90 11.76 -9.65
CA LEU A 380 3.22 13.11 -9.18
C LEU A 380 3.20 13.20 -7.64
N ALA A 381 2.26 12.53 -6.98
CA ALA A 381 2.20 12.44 -5.51
C ALA A 381 3.40 11.68 -4.93
N GLU A 382 3.81 10.57 -5.57
CA GLU A 382 5.00 9.79 -5.20
C GLU A 382 6.29 10.64 -5.34
N LYS A 383 6.44 11.40 -6.43
CA LYS A 383 7.54 12.36 -6.60
C LYS A 383 7.53 13.45 -5.51
N ARG A 384 6.36 14.02 -5.19
CA ARG A 384 6.22 15.01 -4.10
C ARG A 384 6.58 14.42 -2.73
N LYS A 385 6.17 13.18 -2.45
CA LYS A 385 6.53 12.46 -1.21
C LYS A 385 8.05 12.27 -1.10
N SER A 386 8.69 11.78 -2.17
CA SER A 386 10.15 11.59 -2.21
C SER A 386 10.92 12.89 -1.97
N LEU A 387 10.50 14.00 -2.60
CA LEU A 387 11.09 15.33 -2.36
C LEU A 387 10.88 15.84 -0.94
N LEU A 388 9.73 15.56 -0.32
CA LEU A 388 9.48 15.91 1.09
C LEU A 388 10.34 15.05 2.03
N GLU A 389 10.51 13.77 1.74
CA GLU A 389 11.41 12.87 2.50
C GLU A 389 12.87 13.32 2.39
N GLU A 390 13.32 13.75 1.20
CA GLU A 390 14.66 14.33 1.00
C GLU A 390 14.85 15.66 1.77
N VAL A 391 13.85 16.54 1.78
CA VAL A 391 13.90 17.80 2.54
C VAL A 391 13.91 17.56 4.05
N VAL A 392 13.08 16.63 4.55
CA VAL A 392 13.07 16.23 5.97
C VAL A 392 14.40 15.59 6.35
N GLN A 393 14.96 14.72 5.50
CA GLN A 393 16.27 14.11 5.77
C GLN A 393 17.39 15.16 5.82
N LYS A 394 17.40 16.15 4.91
CA LYS A 394 18.36 17.26 4.94
C LYS A 394 18.24 18.07 6.23
N GLN A 395 17.03 18.50 6.59
CA GLN A 395 16.77 19.23 7.85
C GLN A 395 17.18 18.43 9.09
N GLN A 396 16.97 17.11 9.09
CA GLN A 396 17.41 16.22 10.15
C GLN A 396 18.95 16.21 10.24
N THR A 397 19.66 16.00 9.13
CA THR A 397 21.15 16.00 9.12
C THR A 397 21.77 17.35 9.47
N GLU A 398 21.11 18.45 9.09
CA GLU A 398 21.55 19.81 9.43
C GLU A 398 21.32 20.11 10.92
N ALA A 399 20.17 19.71 11.47
CA ALA A 399 19.90 19.80 12.91
C ALA A 399 20.85 18.93 13.74
N ASP A 400 21.18 17.71 13.29
CA ASP A 400 22.15 16.85 13.98
C ASP A 400 23.60 17.39 13.87
N SER A 401 23.96 18.03 12.75
CA SER A 401 25.23 18.77 12.61
C SER A 401 25.32 19.97 13.56
N HIS A 402 24.26 20.79 13.65
CA HIS A 402 24.18 21.88 14.63
C HIS A 402 24.18 21.37 16.08
N ARG A 403 23.53 20.24 16.36
CA ARG A 403 23.53 19.59 17.68
C ARG A 403 24.93 19.10 18.08
N ASN A 404 25.71 18.57 17.14
CA ASN A 404 27.08 18.10 17.39
C ASN A 404 28.06 19.26 17.55
N THR A 405 28.03 20.26 16.67
CA THR A 405 28.86 21.47 16.81
C THR A 405 28.54 22.26 18.10
N LEU A 406 27.28 22.29 18.54
CA LEU A 406 26.91 22.81 19.87
C LEU A 406 27.48 21.96 21.01
N LYS A 407 27.53 20.63 20.90
CA LYS A 407 28.22 19.80 21.92
C LYS A 407 29.71 20.09 21.97
N GLU A 408 30.39 20.10 20.82
CA GLU A 408 31.82 20.37 20.73
C GLU A 408 32.17 21.76 21.31
N MET A 409 31.34 22.76 21.03
CA MET A 409 31.45 24.09 21.63
C MET A 409 31.29 24.03 23.15
N ASN A 410 30.22 23.41 23.67
CA ASN A 410 30.00 23.29 25.12
C ASN A 410 31.09 22.47 25.82
N GLU A 411 31.63 21.41 25.19
CA GLU A 411 32.74 20.63 25.74
C GLU A 411 34.06 21.41 25.73
N SER A 412 34.31 22.26 24.72
CA SER A 412 35.48 23.15 24.71
C SER A 412 35.36 24.25 25.76
N GLN A 413 34.15 24.82 25.94
CA GLN A 413 33.87 25.78 27.01
C GLN A 413 34.02 25.15 28.39
N ALA A 414 33.48 23.94 28.62
CA ALA A 414 33.61 23.24 29.90
C ALA A 414 35.09 22.96 30.28
N LYS A 415 35.91 22.56 29.30
CA LYS A 415 37.37 22.38 29.49
C LYS A 415 38.06 23.70 29.85
N LEU A 416 37.69 24.79 29.19
CA LEU A 416 38.24 26.12 29.46
C LEU A 416 37.78 26.68 30.82
N GLU A 417 36.54 26.44 31.23
CA GLU A 417 36.03 26.76 32.56
C GLU A 417 36.73 25.94 33.66
N GLU A 418 37.05 24.66 33.40
CA GLU A 418 37.85 23.83 34.30
C GLU A 418 39.30 24.32 34.40
N GLU A 419 39.93 24.70 33.27
CA GLU A 419 41.28 25.31 33.25
C GLU A 419 41.31 26.64 34.03
N TYR A 420 40.34 27.54 33.81
CA TYR A 420 40.23 28.78 34.59
C TYR A 420 39.98 28.52 36.08
N LYS A 421 39.19 27.50 36.43
CA LYS A 421 38.95 27.10 37.82
C LYS A 421 40.22 26.59 38.49
N LEU A 422 40.99 25.74 37.82
CA LEU A 422 42.31 25.29 38.28
C LEU A 422 43.26 26.48 38.46
N LYS A 423 43.30 27.42 37.51
CA LYS A 423 44.11 28.64 37.62
C LYS A 423 43.69 29.54 38.78
N ILE A 424 42.39 29.65 39.05
CA ILE A 424 41.85 30.35 40.22
C ILE A 424 42.28 29.67 41.52
N ASP A 425 42.28 28.34 41.58
CA ASP A 425 42.70 27.59 42.77
C ASP A 425 44.23 27.64 43.02
N GLU A 426 45.05 27.60 41.96
CA GLU A 426 46.49 27.93 42.05
C GLU A 426 46.73 29.35 42.60
N LEU A 427 45.99 30.34 42.09
CA LEU A 427 46.10 31.73 42.54
C LEU A 427 45.65 31.89 44.01
N LYS A 428 44.67 31.10 44.49
CA LYS A 428 44.31 31.06 45.92
C LYS A 428 45.44 30.49 46.79
N ILE A 429 46.11 29.43 46.34
CA ILE A 429 47.27 28.83 47.06
C ILE A 429 48.39 29.86 47.16
N SER A 430 48.77 30.46 46.03
CA SER A 430 49.77 31.52 45.95
C SER A 430 49.41 32.74 46.82
N LEU A 431 48.15 33.18 46.81
CA LEU A 431 47.67 34.24 47.70
C LEU A 431 47.78 33.85 49.18
N SER A 432 47.49 32.60 49.54
CA SER A 432 47.70 32.07 50.90
C SER A 432 49.16 32.15 51.31
N ASP A 433 50.08 31.81 50.41
CA ASP A 433 51.52 31.81 50.70
C ASP A 433 52.09 33.22 50.78
N VAL A 434 51.66 34.14 49.90
CA VAL A 434 51.92 35.57 50.02
C VAL A 434 51.36 36.13 51.34
N GLN A 435 50.19 35.70 51.80
CA GLN A 435 49.65 36.08 53.11
C GLN A 435 50.45 35.49 54.29
N LYS A 436 51.03 34.29 54.17
CA LYS A 436 51.96 33.72 55.18
C LYS A 436 53.24 34.55 55.24
N VAL A 437 53.80 34.91 54.09
CA VAL A 437 54.99 35.77 53.98
C VAL A 437 54.69 37.16 54.57
N ALA A 438 53.59 37.81 54.19
CA ALA A 438 53.21 39.12 54.73
C ALA A 438 53.01 39.09 56.26
N LYS A 439 52.41 38.02 56.82
CA LYS A 439 52.30 37.80 58.27
C LYS A 439 53.63 37.52 58.97
N ASN A 440 54.70 37.21 58.22
CA ASN A 440 56.05 37.10 58.76
C ASN A 440 56.81 38.42 58.58
N CYS A 441 56.63 39.13 57.46
CA CYS A 441 57.10 40.51 57.28
C CYS A 441 56.59 41.41 58.41
N SER A 442 55.30 41.39 58.77
CA SER A 442 54.81 42.23 59.87
C SER A 442 55.32 41.84 61.26
N LYS A 443 55.76 40.58 61.47
CA LYS A 443 56.49 40.20 62.69
C LYS A 443 57.91 40.77 62.67
N PHE A 444 58.58 40.74 61.52
CA PHE A 444 59.92 41.33 61.37
C PHE A 444 59.87 42.85 61.45
N GLU A 445 58.85 43.52 60.89
CA GLU A 445 58.60 44.96 61.05
C GLU A 445 58.40 45.32 62.53
N ASN A 446 57.50 44.63 63.24
CA ASN A 446 57.30 44.85 64.68
C ASN A 446 58.59 44.60 65.50
N LEU A 447 59.39 43.59 65.13
CA LEU A 447 60.66 43.30 65.77
C LEU A 447 61.71 44.39 65.46
N VAL A 448 61.77 44.88 64.22
CA VAL A 448 62.65 45.99 63.82
C VAL A 448 62.27 47.26 64.57
N SER A 449 61.00 47.65 64.63
CA SER A 449 60.58 48.82 65.39
C SER A 449 60.88 48.68 66.89
N SER A 450 60.70 47.49 67.48
CA SER A 450 61.10 47.24 68.88
C SER A 450 62.61 47.31 69.08
N LEU A 451 63.42 46.87 68.10
CA LEU A 451 64.87 47.02 68.10
C LEU A 451 65.31 48.47 67.86
N GLU A 452 64.57 49.26 67.07
CA GLU A 452 64.79 50.70 66.87
C GLU A 452 64.45 51.51 68.13
N GLU A 453 63.38 51.16 68.84
CA GLU A 453 63.07 51.71 70.16
C GLU A 453 64.16 51.38 71.19
N ALA A 454 64.60 50.11 71.25
CA ALA A 454 65.67 49.67 72.14
C ALA A 454 67.02 50.32 71.79
N LYS A 455 67.33 50.43 70.49
CA LYS A 455 68.50 51.17 69.98
C LYS A 455 68.43 52.64 70.39
N GLY A 456 67.30 53.31 70.18
CA GLY A 456 67.10 54.71 70.58
C GLY A 456 67.12 54.92 72.10
N TRP A 457 66.86 53.89 72.91
CA TRP A 457 67.10 53.94 74.35
C TRP A 457 68.60 53.82 74.68
N LEU A 458 69.32 52.93 74.01
CA LEU A 458 70.77 52.76 74.16
C LEU A 458 71.55 53.99 73.68
N GLU A 459 71.18 54.60 72.54
CA GLU A 459 71.81 55.80 72.00
C GLU A 459 71.64 57.00 72.94
N ARG A 460 70.43 57.22 73.48
CA ARG A 460 70.21 58.26 74.51
C ARG A 460 71.01 57.98 75.77
N ARG A 461 71.04 56.73 76.25
CA ARG A 461 71.83 56.36 77.43
C ARG A 461 73.33 56.58 77.21
N LEU A 462 73.85 56.29 76.01
CA LEU A 462 75.23 56.57 75.63
C LEU A 462 75.49 58.08 75.67
N GLU A 463 74.67 58.88 74.99
CA GLU A 463 74.81 60.34 74.93
C GLU A 463 74.70 61.00 76.32
N ASP A 464 73.85 60.48 77.21
CA ASP A 464 73.76 60.90 78.60
C ASP A 464 75.05 60.57 79.37
N THR A 465 75.60 59.35 79.25
CA THR A 465 76.89 59.02 79.88
C THR A 465 78.08 59.77 79.29
N GLU A 466 78.04 60.12 78.00
CA GLU A 466 79.05 60.99 77.37
C GLU A 466 78.95 62.43 77.88
N LYS A 467 77.75 62.94 78.16
CA LYS A 467 77.55 64.25 78.82
C LYS A 467 78.05 64.23 80.27
N GLU A 468 77.73 63.19 81.04
CA GLU A 468 78.24 63.02 82.40
C GLU A 468 79.78 62.95 82.42
N PHE A 469 80.38 62.18 81.50
CA PHE A 469 81.83 62.08 81.37
C PHE A 469 82.49 63.41 80.95
N ASN A 470 81.91 64.14 79.98
CA ASN A 470 82.43 65.44 79.57
C ASN A 470 82.26 66.52 80.65
N GLN A 471 81.16 66.52 81.41
CA GLN A 471 81.00 67.38 82.58
C GLN A 471 82.03 67.06 83.66
N PHE A 472 82.26 65.77 83.95
CA PHE A 472 83.30 65.34 84.89
C PHE A 472 84.68 65.82 84.41
N LYS A 473 85.04 65.59 83.14
CA LYS A 473 86.27 66.08 82.52
C LYS A 473 86.41 67.60 82.70
N GLU A 474 85.40 68.39 82.31
CA GLU A 474 85.40 69.85 82.48
C GLU A 474 85.61 70.28 83.94
N THR A 475 84.97 69.61 84.91
CA THR A 475 85.17 69.96 86.33
C THR A 475 86.59 69.62 86.81
N THR A 476 87.15 68.48 86.40
CA THR A 476 88.54 68.14 86.73
C THR A 476 89.53 69.12 86.08
N GLU A 477 89.31 69.50 84.83
CA GLU A 477 90.20 70.39 84.06
C GLU A 477 90.15 71.83 84.59
N LYS A 478 88.97 72.32 85.03
CA LYS A 478 88.84 73.58 85.76
C LYS A 478 89.55 73.53 87.12
N SER A 479 89.36 72.47 87.90
CA SER A 479 90.04 72.31 89.19
C SER A 479 91.57 72.20 89.06
N PHE A 480 92.06 71.69 87.92
CA PHE A 480 93.48 71.65 87.59
C PHE A 480 94.01 73.05 87.25
N GLN A 481 93.27 73.83 86.44
CA GLN A 481 93.62 75.22 86.12
C GLN A 481 93.62 76.12 87.37
N GLU A 482 92.64 75.99 88.26
CA GLU A 482 92.62 76.70 89.55
C GLU A 482 93.85 76.36 90.41
N LEU A 483 94.32 75.10 90.36
CA LEU A 483 95.51 74.65 91.07
C LEU A 483 96.82 75.15 90.41
N GLU A 484 96.88 75.21 89.07
CA GLU A 484 98.00 75.80 88.33
C GLU A 484 98.11 77.31 88.56
N GLU A 485 97.00 78.06 88.53
CA GLU A 485 97.00 79.49 88.86
C GLU A 485 97.45 79.73 90.30
N LYS A 486 96.97 78.94 91.25
CA LYS A 486 97.37 79.02 92.66
C LYS A 486 98.86 78.75 92.85
N HIS A 487 99.38 77.66 92.28
CA HIS A 487 100.82 77.36 92.33
C HIS A 487 101.66 78.42 91.61
N SER A 488 101.21 78.94 90.47
CA SER A 488 101.89 79.99 89.70
C SER A 488 101.99 81.30 90.51
N LYS A 489 100.95 81.63 91.27
CA LYS A 489 100.93 82.78 92.19
C LYS A 489 101.87 82.57 93.38
N GLU A 490 101.80 81.40 94.04
CA GLU A 490 102.72 81.06 95.14
C GLU A 490 104.19 81.06 94.68
N LEU A 491 104.47 80.61 93.45
CA LEU A 491 105.80 80.70 92.80
C LEU A 491 106.22 82.11 92.38
N LYS A 492 105.32 83.10 92.41
CA LYS A 492 105.64 84.52 92.19
C LYS A 492 105.87 85.20 93.53
N ASP A 493 104.97 85.03 94.48
CA ASP A 493 105.06 85.64 95.81
C ASP A 493 106.39 85.21 96.50
N MET A 494 106.77 83.93 96.41
CA MET A 494 108.08 83.40 96.87
C MET A 494 109.32 83.96 96.12
N LYS A 495 109.17 84.46 94.89
CA LYS A 495 110.28 85.08 94.15
C LYS A 495 110.44 86.54 94.53
N ASP A 496 109.32 87.24 94.68
CA ASP A 496 109.29 88.64 95.05
C ASP A 496 109.88 88.81 96.48
N GLU A 497 109.54 87.92 97.44
CA GLU A 497 110.19 87.85 98.77
C GLU A 497 111.72 87.62 98.67
N HIS A 498 112.16 86.60 97.91
CA HIS A 498 113.60 86.33 97.75
C HIS A 498 114.36 87.46 97.04
N THR A 499 113.72 88.30 96.22
CA THR A 499 114.36 89.51 95.68
C THR A 499 114.55 90.60 96.74
N GLU A 500 113.58 90.80 97.65
CA GLU A 500 113.73 91.75 98.75
C GLU A 500 114.81 91.30 99.76
N GLU A 501 114.90 89.99 100.06
CA GLU A 501 116.00 89.42 100.86
C GLU A 501 117.38 89.65 100.21
N PHE A 502 117.45 89.52 98.88
CA PHE A 502 118.70 89.67 98.14
C PHE A 502 119.21 91.13 98.14
N GLU A 503 118.32 92.11 97.95
CA GLU A 503 118.69 93.53 98.02
C GLU A 503 119.15 93.95 99.42
N GLN A 504 118.46 93.50 100.49
CA GLN A 504 118.87 93.76 101.88
C GLN A 504 120.25 93.15 102.21
N SER A 505 120.53 91.94 101.70
CA SER A 505 121.83 91.28 101.84
C SER A 505 122.94 92.04 101.09
N MET A 506 122.63 92.64 99.93
CA MET A 506 123.59 93.39 99.13
C MET A 506 124.00 94.72 99.79
N GLU A 507 123.06 95.46 100.39
CA GLU A 507 123.35 96.72 101.10
C GLU A 507 124.28 96.49 102.32
N LEU A 508 124.08 95.40 103.06
CA LEU A 508 124.96 94.98 104.16
C LEU A 508 126.40 94.70 103.69
N VAL A 509 126.58 94.11 102.49
CA VAL A 509 127.90 93.85 101.91
C VAL A 509 128.63 95.15 101.53
N GLU A 510 127.93 96.17 101.06
CA GLU A 510 128.54 97.48 100.77
C GLU A 510 129.00 98.20 102.05
N LEU A 511 128.18 98.16 103.11
CA LEU A 511 128.56 98.70 104.42
C LEU A 511 129.81 98.00 105.00
N HIS A 512 129.96 96.69 104.78
CA HIS A 512 131.15 95.94 105.18
C HIS A 512 132.40 96.28 104.35
N LYS A 513 132.26 96.52 103.04
CA LYS A 513 133.39 97.00 102.20
C LYS A 513 133.91 98.36 102.69
N ALA A 514 133.01 99.30 103.00
CA ALA A 514 133.39 100.63 103.50
C ALA A 514 134.22 100.55 104.81
N LYS A 515 133.81 99.69 105.75
CA LYS A 515 134.54 99.45 107.01
C LYS A 515 135.92 98.81 106.79
N ASN A 516 136.06 97.90 105.83
CA ASN A 516 137.36 97.31 105.52
C ASN A 516 138.37 98.36 105.03
N ASN A 517 137.97 99.27 104.14
CA ASN A 517 138.83 100.35 103.67
C ASN A 517 139.34 101.22 104.84
N GLU A 518 138.47 101.55 105.80
CA GLU A 518 138.81 102.29 107.02
C GLU A 518 139.83 101.57 107.93
N PHE A 519 139.81 100.23 107.95
CA PHE A 519 140.82 99.43 108.67
C PHE A 519 142.13 99.36 107.88
N GLU A 520 142.06 99.29 106.56
CA GLU A 520 143.22 99.20 105.67
C GLU A 520 144.04 100.51 105.68
N GLU A 521 143.39 101.68 105.71
CA GLU A 521 144.06 102.97 105.95
C GLU A 521 144.72 103.04 107.34
N LYS A 522 144.05 102.55 108.40
CA LYS A 522 144.65 102.50 109.75
C LYS A 522 145.85 101.55 109.81
N ILE A 523 145.82 100.44 109.07
CA ILE A 523 146.96 99.53 108.91
C ILE A 523 148.13 100.24 108.22
N GLN A 524 147.89 100.99 107.14
CA GLN A 524 148.94 101.75 106.45
C GLN A 524 149.55 102.84 107.35
N GLN A 525 148.75 103.57 108.13
CA GLN A 525 149.27 104.55 109.11
C GLN A 525 150.13 103.88 110.19
N LEU A 526 149.74 102.71 110.70
CA LEU A 526 150.55 101.95 111.66
C LEU A 526 151.84 101.40 111.03
N GLN A 527 151.81 100.98 109.76
CA GLN A 527 153.00 100.56 109.02
C GLN A 527 154.00 101.72 108.80
N GLN A 528 153.52 102.92 108.48
CA GLN A 528 154.35 104.12 108.36
C GLN A 528 155.06 104.44 109.69
N ASN A 529 154.31 104.48 110.80
CA ASN A 529 154.86 104.72 112.14
C ASN A 529 155.92 103.66 112.56
N ILE A 530 155.75 102.40 112.12
CA ILE A 530 156.74 101.33 112.33
C ILE A 530 158.00 101.58 111.49
N SER A 531 157.88 102.07 110.25
CA SER A 531 159.02 102.43 109.40
C SER A 531 159.86 103.54 110.03
N ASP A 532 159.22 104.60 110.52
CA ASP A 532 159.91 105.75 111.11
C ASP A 532 160.64 105.31 112.40
N SER A 533 160.04 104.43 113.22
CA SER A 533 160.68 103.80 114.38
C SER A 533 161.84 102.85 114.04
N ILE A 534 161.89 102.31 112.81
CA ILE A 534 163.01 101.50 112.31
C ILE A 534 164.17 102.41 111.89
N ASP A 535 163.91 103.55 111.27
CA ASP A 535 164.96 104.48 110.85
C ASP A 535 165.55 105.30 112.02
N GLU A 536 164.78 105.61 113.07
CA GLU A 536 165.35 106.08 114.35
C GLU A 536 166.31 105.04 114.96
N ARG A 537 165.93 103.75 114.91
CA ARG A 537 166.78 102.64 115.37
C ARG A 537 168.08 102.55 114.59
N ARG A 538 168.02 102.62 113.25
CA ARG A 538 169.20 102.66 112.37
C ARG A 538 170.08 103.89 112.63
N LEU A 539 169.49 105.03 113.02
CA LEU A 539 170.23 106.22 113.43
C LEU A 539 171.01 106.00 114.74
N HIS A 540 170.45 105.21 115.67
CA HIS A 540 171.14 104.77 116.89
C HIS A 540 172.22 103.71 116.61
N GLU A 541 171.97 102.72 115.75
CA GLU A 541 172.97 101.72 115.36
C GLU A 541 174.20 102.35 114.69
N LYS A 542 174.00 103.36 113.83
CA LYS A 542 175.10 104.12 113.22
C LYS A 542 175.99 104.82 114.27
N LYS A 543 175.42 105.30 115.39
CA LYS A 543 176.18 105.87 116.51
C LYS A 543 176.93 104.77 117.30
N GLY A 544 176.30 103.61 117.51
CA GLY A 544 176.92 102.45 118.16
C GLY A 544 178.11 101.85 117.40
N MET A 545 178.04 101.82 116.06
CA MET A 545 179.09 101.33 115.17
C MET A 545 180.46 102.00 115.41
N THR A 546 180.46 103.28 115.81
CA THR A 546 181.66 104.04 116.16
C THR A 546 182.36 103.46 117.40
N VAL A 547 181.60 103.15 118.46
CA VAL A 547 182.12 102.58 119.72
C VAL A 547 182.63 101.15 119.50
N VAL A 548 181.95 100.37 118.65
CA VAL A 548 182.37 99.01 118.30
C VAL A 548 183.73 98.97 117.60
N LYS A 549 184.12 100.02 116.86
CA LYS A 549 185.45 100.08 116.23
C LYS A 549 186.60 100.21 117.23
N ASP A 550 186.46 101.02 118.28
CA ASP A 550 187.47 101.11 119.35
C ASP A 550 187.51 99.85 120.23
N LEU A 551 186.36 99.24 120.54
CA LEU A 551 186.34 97.95 121.24
C LEU A 551 186.99 96.83 120.41
N LYS A 552 186.83 96.85 119.07
CA LYS A 552 187.48 95.86 118.18
C LYS A 552 188.99 96.05 118.09
N ARG A 553 189.50 97.28 118.28
CA ARG A 553 190.93 97.61 118.43
C ARG A 553 191.51 97.04 119.74
N GLN A 554 190.71 96.90 120.80
CA GLN A 554 191.10 96.20 122.03
C GLN A 554 191.03 94.67 121.87
N LEU A 555 190.03 94.13 121.18
CA LEU A 555 189.84 92.67 121.00
C LEU A 555 190.94 91.99 120.14
N GLN A 556 191.66 92.76 119.31
CA GLN A 556 192.85 92.27 118.60
C GLN A 556 193.99 91.82 119.53
N SER A 557 193.99 92.26 120.80
CA SER A 557 194.97 91.83 121.81
C SER A 557 194.71 90.41 122.31
N GLU A 558 193.44 90.01 122.41
CA GLU A 558 193.01 88.77 123.08
C GLU A 558 192.94 87.57 122.13
N LYS A 559 192.24 87.69 120.98
CA LYS A 559 192.06 86.55 120.07
C LYS A 559 193.30 86.16 119.26
N LYS A 560 194.44 86.81 119.51
CA LYS A 560 195.79 86.33 119.11
C LYS A 560 196.33 85.22 120.03
N ARG A 561 195.65 84.90 121.14
CA ARG A 561 196.08 83.90 122.14
C ARG A 561 195.51 82.49 121.93
N THR A 562 194.46 82.32 121.13
CA THR A 562 193.78 81.03 120.88
C THR A 562 193.66 80.70 119.39
N GLU A 563 194.68 81.07 118.61
CA GLU A 563 194.92 80.51 117.29
C GLU A 563 195.14 78.98 117.31
N LYS A 564 194.93 78.33 116.15
CA LYS A 564 195.58 77.06 115.73
C LYS A 564 195.14 75.75 116.43
N LEU A 565 193.85 75.41 116.33
CA LEU A 565 193.28 74.08 116.00
C LEU A 565 191.73 74.22 115.99
N GLN A 566 190.91 73.69 115.07
CA GLN A 566 191.15 73.03 113.78
C GLN A 566 189.92 73.19 112.85
N GLU A 567 190.08 74.06 111.84
CA GLU A 567 189.64 74.02 110.42
C GLU A 567 188.45 73.18 109.85
N ARG A 568 187.57 73.91 109.11
CA ARG A 568 187.10 73.75 107.68
C ARG A 568 185.91 72.82 107.22
N LEU A 569 185.04 73.40 106.36
CA LEU A 569 183.91 72.85 105.50
C LEU A 569 182.68 72.25 106.27
N GLN A 570 181.43 71.92 105.78
CA GLN A 570 180.77 71.64 104.44
C GLN A 570 179.28 72.19 104.29
N GLU A 571 178.26 71.48 103.69
CA GLU A 571 177.32 72.08 102.66
C GLU A 571 175.92 71.38 102.28
N VAL A 572 174.82 72.14 101.95
CA VAL A 572 173.61 71.90 101.01
C VAL A 572 172.41 70.85 101.28
N LEU A 573 171.13 71.00 100.71
CA LEU A 573 170.10 69.95 100.15
C LEU A 573 168.49 70.24 99.88
N SER A 574 167.61 69.31 99.28
CA SER A 574 166.09 69.36 98.77
C SER A 574 165.22 67.97 98.69
N LYS A 575 163.96 67.56 98.17
CA LYS A 575 162.75 67.81 97.17
C LYS A 575 161.34 67.02 97.52
N TYR A 576 160.17 66.53 96.87
CA TYR A 576 159.33 66.21 95.57
C TYR A 576 157.80 65.65 95.86
N ASP A 577 156.71 65.10 95.11
CA ASP A 577 155.85 65.13 93.78
C ASP A 577 154.47 64.21 93.64
N VAL A 578 153.61 64.16 92.50
CA VAL A 578 152.56 63.16 91.82
C VAL A 578 150.89 63.00 91.86
N PRO A 579 150.06 62.67 90.74
CA PRO A 579 148.53 62.28 90.64
C PRO A 579 147.81 61.37 89.42
N VAL A 580 146.47 60.91 89.37
CA VAL A 580 145.61 60.15 88.24
C VAL A 580 143.96 59.92 88.42
N ASP A 581 142.88 59.28 87.74
CA ASP A 581 142.32 58.41 86.52
C ASP A 581 140.68 58.30 86.18
N LEU A 582 140.01 57.34 85.35
CA LEU A 582 138.52 57.29 84.76
C LEU A 582 137.67 55.91 84.31
N THR A 583 136.38 55.86 83.70
CA THR A 583 135.43 54.60 83.33
C THR A 583 134.03 54.67 82.42
N THR A 584 133.37 53.58 81.80
CA THR A 584 132.02 53.40 80.94
C THR A 584 131.38 51.90 80.66
N GLU A 585 130.29 51.35 79.91
CA GLU A 585 128.80 51.53 79.37
C GLU A 585 128.01 50.34 78.50
N ARG A 586 126.59 50.20 78.37
CA ARG A 586 125.48 49.47 77.46
C ARG A 586 125.06 47.90 77.30
N ASP A 587 124.04 47.19 76.58
CA ASP A 587 122.90 47.27 75.49
C ASP A 587 121.62 46.19 75.43
N ARG A 588 121.07 45.53 74.30
CA ARG A 588 119.64 44.95 73.94
C ARG A 588 119.40 43.64 72.95
N GLU A 589 118.29 42.99 72.32
CA GLU A 589 116.71 42.87 72.17
C GLU A 589 116.00 41.90 71.00
N GLY A 590 114.78 41.18 71.08
CA GLY A 590 113.69 40.84 69.97
C GLY A 590 113.03 39.40 69.41
N SER A 591 111.67 39.24 69.06
CA SER A 591 110.86 38.51 67.87
C SER A 591 109.99 37.08 67.72
N VAL A 592 108.74 37.03 67.03
CA VAL A 592 107.88 36.06 66.09
C VAL A 592 107.31 34.52 66.29
N CYS A 593 106.26 33.91 65.56
CA CYS A 593 106.11 32.45 64.95
C CYS A 593 104.77 31.79 64.24
N SER A 594 104.68 30.45 63.86
CA SER A 594 103.75 29.71 62.84
C SER A 594 103.49 28.09 62.79
N ALA A 595 102.53 27.53 61.95
CA ALA A 595 102.42 26.23 61.09
C ALA A 595 101.83 24.74 61.37
N SER A 596 101.01 24.19 60.39
CA SER A 596 100.71 22.86 59.64
C SER A 596 100.66 21.32 60.08
N ILE A 597 99.82 20.42 59.41
CA ILE A 597 100.12 19.06 58.70
C ILE A 597 98.96 17.98 58.43
N SER A 598 98.95 17.27 57.24
CA SER A 598 98.32 15.92 56.80
C SER A 598 96.78 15.72 56.52
N GLN A 599 96.14 14.64 55.91
CA GLN A 599 96.31 13.48 54.93
C GLN A 599 94.93 12.68 54.73
N MET A 600 94.61 11.60 53.93
CA MET A 600 94.95 11.01 52.57
C MET A 600 94.18 9.64 52.22
N SER A 601 93.93 9.25 50.92
CA SER A 601 93.62 7.87 50.31
C SER A 601 92.18 7.22 50.36
N GLN A 602 91.68 6.14 49.66
CA GLN A 602 92.05 5.24 48.48
C GLN A 602 90.94 4.21 47.95
N ILE A 603 91.08 3.64 46.71
CA ILE A 603 90.53 2.35 46.05
C ILE A 603 89.04 2.23 45.48
N SER A 604 88.84 1.40 44.42
CA SER A 604 87.64 1.19 43.50
C SER A 604 87.54 -0.31 42.98
N PRO A 605 86.84 -0.75 41.89
CA PRO A 605 85.49 -0.51 41.27
C PRO A 605 84.73 -1.82 40.76
N ASP A 606 83.70 -1.65 39.89
CA ASP A 606 83.10 -2.53 38.83
C ASP A 606 82.17 -3.75 39.10
N ASN A 607 80.93 -3.71 38.53
CA ASN A 607 80.17 -4.82 37.87
C ASN A 607 78.75 -4.37 37.40
N TYR A 608 78.52 -4.04 36.10
CA TYR A 608 77.18 -3.55 35.63
C TYR A 608 76.73 -3.86 34.17
N GLU A 609 77.58 -4.36 33.27
CA GLU A 609 77.17 -4.49 31.85
C GLU A 609 76.34 -5.76 31.55
N GLU A 610 76.57 -6.85 32.28
CA GLU A 610 75.96 -8.16 31.97
C GLU A 610 74.44 -8.20 32.24
N GLU A 611 73.98 -7.65 33.37
CA GLU A 611 72.54 -7.58 33.73
C GLU A 611 71.71 -6.83 32.69
N ASN A 612 72.25 -5.73 32.12
CA ASN A 612 71.55 -4.94 31.10
C ASN A 612 71.26 -5.75 29.83
N THR A 613 72.15 -6.67 29.45
CA THR A 613 71.92 -7.53 28.27
C THR A 613 70.84 -8.59 28.53
N GLU A 614 70.75 -9.11 29.75
CA GLU A 614 69.79 -10.15 30.11
C GLU A 614 68.38 -9.56 30.34
N LEU A 615 68.28 -8.34 30.89
CA LEU A 615 67.04 -7.58 30.97
C LEU A 615 66.46 -7.28 29.57
N MET A 616 67.30 -6.89 28.61
CA MET A 616 66.86 -6.63 27.23
C MET A 616 66.34 -7.90 26.53
N LYS A 617 66.96 -9.06 26.74
CA LYS A 617 66.44 -10.35 26.23
C LYS A 617 65.09 -10.70 26.84
N ARG A 618 64.91 -10.51 28.16
CA ARG A 618 63.62 -10.70 28.82
C ARG A 618 62.53 -9.77 28.30
N LEU A 619 62.86 -8.50 28.05
CA LEU A 619 61.93 -7.54 27.47
C LEU A 619 61.47 -7.97 26.07
N ALA A 620 62.40 -8.36 25.19
CA ALA A 620 62.08 -8.84 23.85
C ALA A 620 61.18 -10.09 23.88
N LYS A 621 61.50 -11.10 24.70
CA LYS A 621 60.68 -12.31 24.84
C LYS A 621 59.28 -12.02 25.41
N SER A 622 59.17 -11.08 26.35
CA SER A 622 57.89 -10.63 26.90
C SER A 622 57.04 -9.86 25.88
N MET A 623 57.67 -9.15 24.93
CA MET A 623 56.97 -8.52 23.80
C MET A 623 56.46 -9.56 22.81
N GLU A 624 57.28 -10.56 22.44
CA GLU A 624 56.89 -11.67 21.57
C GLU A 624 55.74 -12.51 22.17
N GLU A 625 55.79 -12.80 23.46
CA GLU A 625 54.70 -13.46 24.20
C GLU A 625 53.44 -12.60 24.27
N LYS A 626 53.56 -11.26 24.40
CA LYS A 626 52.41 -10.36 24.34
C LYS A 626 51.79 -10.32 22.94
N ASP A 627 52.59 -10.27 21.88
CA ASP A 627 52.10 -10.11 20.51
C ASP A 627 51.45 -11.41 19.99
N THR A 628 52.01 -12.57 20.30
CA THR A 628 51.34 -13.86 20.05
C THR A 628 50.06 -14.04 20.87
N LEU A 629 49.97 -13.49 22.08
CA LEU A 629 48.72 -13.43 22.85
C LEU A 629 47.70 -12.46 22.23
N LEU A 630 48.14 -11.32 21.67
CA LEU A 630 47.26 -10.38 20.97
C LEU A 630 46.70 -10.98 19.67
N GLU A 631 47.53 -11.64 18.85
CA GLU A 631 47.05 -12.40 17.68
C GLU A 631 46.04 -13.48 18.10
N ARG A 632 46.29 -14.17 19.23
CA ARG A 632 45.38 -15.19 19.74
C ARG A 632 44.05 -14.60 20.24
N VAL A 633 44.07 -13.43 20.89
CA VAL A 633 42.86 -12.70 21.29
C VAL A 633 42.09 -12.25 20.05
N GLN A 634 42.74 -11.60 19.09
CA GLN A 634 42.12 -11.12 17.85
C GLN A 634 41.50 -12.27 17.04
N TYR A 635 42.15 -13.44 16.99
CA TYR A 635 41.60 -14.65 16.38
C TYR A 635 40.35 -15.17 17.11
N LEU A 636 40.34 -15.14 18.45
CA LEU A 636 39.19 -15.54 19.26
C LEU A 636 38.03 -14.53 19.16
N GLU A 637 38.32 -13.23 19.10
CA GLU A 637 37.33 -12.17 18.87
C GLU A 637 36.69 -12.30 17.48
N SER A 638 37.49 -12.53 16.44
CA SER A 638 37.01 -12.76 15.08
C SER A 638 36.12 -14.01 14.99
N ASN A 639 36.54 -15.15 15.57
CA ASN A 639 35.73 -16.36 15.63
C ASN A 639 34.45 -16.19 16.48
N ASN A 640 34.51 -15.47 17.60
CA ASN A 640 33.34 -15.19 18.43
C ASN A 640 32.36 -14.26 17.69
N SER A 641 32.84 -13.28 16.92
CA SER A 641 32.01 -12.44 16.07
C SER A 641 31.34 -13.26 14.97
N ALA A 642 32.08 -14.13 14.28
CA ALA A 642 31.52 -15.04 13.28
C ALA A 642 30.49 -16.02 13.89
N MET A 643 30.74 -16.55 15.08
CA MET A 643 29.79 -17.39 15.80
C MET A 643 28.55 -16.61 16.27
N ALA A 644 28.69 -15.34 16.66
CA ALA A 644 27.57 -14.47 17.00
C ALA A 644 26.72 -14.13 15.76
N GLU A 645 27.34 -13.84 14.62
CA GLU A 645 26.63 -13.71 13.34
C GLU A 645 25.88 -14.99 12.97
N ASP A 646 26.51 -16.15 13.09
CA ASP A 646 25.91 -17.43 12.72
C ASP A 646 24.77 -17.83 13.69
N LEU A 647 24.88 -17.47 14.98
CA LEU A 647 23.78 -17.54 15.94
C LEU A 647 22.64 -16.56 15.61
N LEU A 648 22.93 -15.32 15.19
CA LEU A 648 21.92 -14.36 14.74
C LEU A 648 21.22 -14.81 13.45
N ARG A 649 21.95 -15.41 12.51
CA ARG A 649 21.38 -16.04 11.31
C ARG A 649 20.48 -17.22 11.67
N LYS A 650 20.92 -18.08 12.59
CA LYS A 650 20.11 -19.21 13.10
C LYS A 650 18.88 -18.74 13.88
N GLN A 651 18.99 -17.68 14.68
CA GLN A 651 17.87 -17.04 15.37
C GLN A 651 16.86 -16.46 14.36
N SER A 652 17.33 -15.70 13.37
CA SER A 652 16.50 -15.19 12.27
C SER A 652 15.81 -16.32 11.50
N LEU A 653 16.49 -17.45 11.28
CA LEU A 653 15.91 -18.64 10.65
C LEU A 653 14.85 -19.31 11.54
N ILE A 654 15.09 -19.40 12.85
CA ILE A 654 14.13 -19.89 13.85
C ILE A 654 12.90 -18.97 13.93
N ASP A 655 13.09 -17.66 13.88
CA ASP A 655 12.01 -16.67 13.90
C ASP A 655 11.21 -16.69 12.58
N HIS A 656 11.87 -16.86 11.43
CA HIS A 656 11.22 -17.13 10.15
C HIS A 656 10.38 -18.42 10.21
N PHE A 657 10.92 -19.50 10.77
CA PHE A 657 10.17 -20.74 11.00
C PHE A 657 9.02 -20.56 12.00
N ASN A 658 9.17 -19.77 13.07
CA ASN A 658 8.12 -19.50 14.04
C ASN A 658 7.01 -18.62 13.46
N MET A 659 7.33 -17.62 12.64
CA MET A 659 6.36 -16.82 11.89
C MET A 659 5.56 -17.69 10.91
N HIS A 660 6.23 -18.57 10.15
CA HIS A 660 5.54 -19.57 9.32
C HIS A 660 4.69 -20.55 10.15
N LYS A 661 5.14 -20.91 11.36
CA LYS A 661 4.40 -21.81 12.27
C LYS A 661 3.16 -21.16 12.87
N GLN A 662 3.14 -19.84 13.06
CA GLN A 662 1.93 -19.10 13.44
C GLN A 662 0.88 -19.05 12.32
N PHE A 663 1.30 -19.04 11.05
CA PHE A 663 0.41 -19.29 9.91
C PHE A 663 0.12 -20.78 9.63
N GLY A 664 0.78 -21.70 10.36
CA GLY A 664 0.77 -23.15 10.09
C GLY A 664 -0.15 -24.01 10.96
N GLN A 665 -0.82 -23.46 11.97
CA GLN A 665 -1.67 -24.23 12.90
C GLN A 665 -3.04 -24.65 12.31
N GLN A 666 -3.04 -25.36 11.17
CA GLN A 666 -4.21 -26.13 10.72
C GLN A 666 -3.92 -27.37 9.85
N GLN A 667 -2.67 -27.65 9.46
CA GLN A 667 -2.34 -28.76 8.54
C GLN A 667 -1.18 -29.65 9.03
N SER A 668 -1.39 -30.45 10.09
CA SER A 668 -0.45 -31.53 10.46
C SER A 668 -1.04 -32.70 11.28
N GLN A 669 -2.31 -33.05 11.07
CA GLN A 669 -2.94 -34.27 11.65
C GLN A 669 -3.87 -35.03 10.67
N ASN A 670 -3.96 -34.61 9.40
CA ASN A 670 -5.01 -35.10 8.50
C ASN A 670 -4.65 -36.33 7.67
N GLU A 671 -3.38 -36.76 7.57
CA GLU A 671 -3.02 -37.87 6.67
C GLU A 671 -3.57 -39.23 7.17
N ALA A 672 -3.44 -39.52 8.47
CA ALA A 672 -4.04 -40.72 9.07
C ALA A 672 -5.59 -40.70 9.00
N SER A 673 -6.19 -39.53 9.23
CA SER A 673 -7.65 -39.34 9.17
C SER A 673 -8.20 -39.40 7.74
N SER A 674 -7.43 -39.01 6.73
CA SER A 674 -7.82 -38.99 5.31
C SER A 674 -8.15 -40.41 4.80
N LEU A 675 -7.30 -41.39 5.14
CA LEU A 675 -7.50 -42.78 4.74
C LEU A 675 -8.73 -43.40 5.41
N LEU A 676 -8.89 -43.23 6.72
CA LEU A 676 -10.08 -43.70 7.44
C LEU A 676 -11.36 -43.03 6.95
N ARG A 677 -11.31 -41.74 6.59
CA ARG A 677 -12.47 -41.01 6.07
C ARG A 677 -12.88 -41.49 4.67
N LYS A 678 -11.93 -41.72 3.76
CA LYS A 678 -12.21 -42.32 2.44
C LYS A 678 -12.86 -43.71 2.54
N VAL A 679 -12.42 -44.54 3.48
CA VAL A 679 -13.05 -45.86 3.73
C VAL A 679 -14.46 -45.72 4.32
N VAL A 680 -14.68 -44.75 5.22
CA VAL A 680 -16.00 -44.50 5.82
C VAL A 680 -17.00 -43.85 4.85
N ASP A 681 -16.53 -43.04 3.90
CA ASP A 681 -17.41 -42.39 2.93
C ASP A 681 -17.81 -43.36 1.79
N LEU A 682 -16.93 -44.26 1.35
CA LEU A 682 -17.27 -45.39 0.46
C LEU A 682 -18.37 -46.32 1.03
N VAL A 683 -18.53 -46.38 2.35
CA VAL A 683 -19.56 -47.19 3.04
C VAL A 683 -20.88 -46.40 3.24
N LYS A 684 -20.93 -45.11 2.87
CA LYS A 684 -22.14 -44.28 2.98
C LYS A 684 -22.91 -44.10 1.67
N ASP A 685 -22.31 -44.35 0.51
CA ASP A 685 -22.91 -43.96 -0.77
C ASP A 685 -24.14 -44.78 -1.17
N GLU A 686 -24.32 -46.01 -0.67
CA GLU A 686 -25.60 -46.72 -0.84
C GLU A 686 -26.79 -46.03 -0.10
N GLY A 687 -26.50 -45.07 0.79
CA GLY A 687 -27.49 -44.24 1.49
C GLY A 687 -27.53 -42.77 1.08
N SER A 688 -26.65 -42.30 0.18
CA SER A 688 -26.57 -40.88 -0.19
C SER A 688 -27.69 -40.47 -1.16
N GLY A 689 -27.88 -41.21 -2.25
CA GLY A 689 -28.87 -40.89 -3.29
C GLY A 689 -30.31 -40.74 -2.78
N SER A 690 -30.75 -41.57 -1.83
CA SER A 690 -32.10 -41.44 -1.24
C SER A 690 -32.27 -40.15 -0.42
N ARG A 691 -31.20 -39.66 0.23
CA ARG A 691 -31.22 -38.36 0.92
C ARG A 691 -31.15 -37.19 -0.04
N GLU A 692 -30.40 -37.30 -1.12
CA GLU A 692 -30.36 -36.26 -2.16
C GLU A 692 -31.68 -36.14 -2.92
N ILE A 693 -32.34 -37.26 -3.24
CA ILE A 693 -33.69 -37.27 -3.82
C ILE A 693 -34.68 -36.59 -2.88
N ASN A 694 -34.71 -36.95 -1.58
CA ASN A 694 -35.57 -36.29 -0.61
C ASN A 694 -35.26 -34.80 -0.45
N LYS A 695 -33.98 -34.41 -0.43
CA LYS A 695 -33.57 -33.00 -0.35
C LYS A 695 -33.94 -32.21 -1.61
N LYS A 696 -33.84 -32.83 -2.79
CA LYS A 696 -34.26 -32.24 -4.08
C LYS A 696 -35.79 -32.13 -4.18
N LEU A 697 -36.53 -33.10 -3.63
CA LEU A 697 -37.99 -33.04 -3.49
C LEU A 697 -38.43 -31.94 -2.51
N GLN A 698 -37.73 -31.81 -1.38
CA GLN A 698 -37.96 -30.74 -0.41
C GLN A 698 -37.69 -29.35 -1.03
N LEU A 699 -36.56 -29.16 -1.71
CA LEU A 699 -36.25 -27.90 -2.41
C LEU A 699 -37.29 -27.58 -3.50
N MET A 700 -37.76 -28.58 -4.24
CA MET A 700 -38.83 -28.41 -5.24
C MET A 700 -40.18 -28.05 -4.60
N LEU A 701 -40.50 -28.59 -3.43
CA LEU A 701 -41.66 -28.21 -2.63
C LEU A 701 -41.53 -26.78 -2.09
N GLU A 702 -40.38 -26.41 -1.54
CA GLU A 702 -40.09 -25.05 -1.05
C GLU A 702 -40.15 -24.01 -2.18
N GLU A 703 -39.59 -24.31 -3.36
CA GLU A 703 -39.66 -23.46 -4.55
C GLU A 703 -41.11 -23.32 -5.06
N THR A 704 -41.87 -24.43 -5.07
CA THR A 704 -43.28 -24.46 -5.48
C THR A 704 -44.18 -23.70 -4.51
N LEU A 705 -43.91 -23.80 -3.20
CA LEU A 705 -44.61 -23.05 -2.16
C LEU A 705 -44.30 -21.55 -2.26
N MET A 706 -43.04 -21.16 -2.47
CA MET A 706 -42.70 -19.75 -2.72
C MET A 706 -43.34 -19.22 -4.00
N LYS A 707 -43.37 -20.00 -5.09
CA LYS A 707 -44.08 -19.63 -6.33
C LYS A 707 -45.58 -19.47 -6.09
N ASN A 708 -46.22 -20.32 -5.31
CA ASN A 708 -47.64 -20.18 -4.95
C ASN A 708 -47.90 -18.97 -4.05
N VAL A 709 -47.03 -18.67 -3.08
CA VAL A 709 -47.13 -17.44 -2.27
C VAL A 709 -47.00 -16.20 -3.15
N HIS A 710 -46.02 -16.16 -4.06
CA HIS A 710 -45.83 -15.01 -4.94
C HIS A 710 -46.95 -14.89 -5.99
N LEU A 711 -47.51 -16.00 -6.47
CA LEU A 711 -48.74 -16.00 -7.28
C LEU A 711 -49.93 -15.44 -6.48
N GLN A 712 -50.07 -15.78 -5.21
CA GLN A 712 -51.11 -15.23 -4.34
C GLN A 712 -50.92 -13.72 -4.10
N GLU A 713 -49.70 -13.26 -3.79
CA GLU A 713 -49.38 -11.82 -3.66
C GLU A 713 -49.66 -11.05 -4.96
N ASN A 714 -49.36 -11.65 -6.11
CA ASN A 714 -49.69 -11.09 -7.42
C ASN A 714 -51.20 -11.05 -7.68
N LEU A 715 -51.94 -12.12 -7.35
CA LEU A 715 -53.41 -12.16 -7.48
C LEU A 715 -54.09 -11.15 -6.53
N GLU A 716 -53.61 -11.00 -5.30
CA GLU A 716 -54.10 -9.99 -4.35
C GLU A 716 -53.78 -8.57 -4.84
N THR A 717 -52.66 -8.37 -5.52
CA THR A 717 -52.28 -7.08 -6.10
C THR A 717 -53.10 -6.76 -7.35
N LEU A 718 -53.33 -7.74 -8.22
CA LEU A 718 -54.23 -7.62 -9.37
C LEU A 718 -55.68 -7.39 -8.94
N SER A 719 -56.14 -8.06 -7.88
CA SER A 719 -57.47 -7.87 -7.30
C SER A 719 -57.63 -6.46 -6.71
N ARG A 720 -56.64 -5.96 -5.96
CA ARG A 720 -56.60 -4.56 -5.49
C ARG A 720 -56.63 -3.56 -6.64
N GLU A 721 -55.92 -3.83 -7.72
CA GLU A 721 -55.87 -2.95 -8.90
C GLU A 721 -57.18 -3.00 -9.71
N VAL A 722 -57.81 -4.17 -9.86
CA VAL A 722 -59.16 -4.30 -10.44
C VAL A 722 -60.16 -3.50 -9.61
N VAL A 723 -60.18 -3.62 -8.28
CA VAL A 723 -61.05 -2.81 -7.41
C VAL A 723 -60.74 -1.31 -7.53
N ARG A 724 -59.47 -0.91 -7.71
CA ARG A 724 -59.08 0.48 -7.96
C ARG A 724 -59.62 1.01 -9.29
N LEU A 725 -59.67 0.17 -10.32
CA LEU A 725 -60.15 0.50 -11.67
C LEU A 725 -61.67 0.38 -11.82
N SER A 726 -62.34 -0.46 -11.01
CA SER A 726 -63.80 -0.57 -10.97
C SER A 726 -64.48 0.60 -10.27
N LYS A 727 -63.85 1.22 -9.26
CA LYS A 727 -64.42 2.36 -8.54
C LYS A 727 -64.87 3.53 -9.45
N PRO A 728 -64.04 4.04 -10.38
CA PRO A 728 -64.47 5.06 -11.33
C PRO A 728 -65.62 4.62 -12.26
N ILE A 729 -65.86 3.32 -12.42
CA ILE A 729 -66.96 2.80 -13.25
C ILE A 729 -68.27 2.80 -12.46
N GLU A 730 -68.25 2.41 -11.19
CA GLU A 730 -69.41 2.53 -10.28
C GLU A 730 -69.79 4.01 -10.04
N GLU A 731 -68.81 4.92 -9.96
CA GLU A 731 -68.99 6.38 -9.88
C GLU A 731 -69.49 7.03 -11.19
N ILE A 732 -69.59 6.26 -12.29
CA ILE A 732 -70.16 6.70 -13.59
C ILE A 732 -71.53 6.02 -13.87
N GLN A 733 -71.94 5.03 -13.07
CA GLN A 733 -73.20 4.29 -13.22
C GLN A 733 -74.29 4.66 -12.18
N ASN A 734 -74.03 5.63 -11.30
CA ASN A 734 -74.98 6.20 -10.34
C ASN A 734 -75.17 7.70 -10.57
#